data_AF-A0A7V3XCJ4-F1
#
_entry.id   AF-A0A7V3XCJ4-F1
#
_cell.length_a   1.000
_cell.length_b   1.000
_cell.length_c   1.000
_cell.angle_alpha   90.00
_cell.angle_beta   90.00
_cell.angle_gamma   90.00
#
_symmetry.space_group_name_H-M   'P 1'
#
loop_
_entity.id
_entity.type
_entity.pdbx_description
1 polymer ?
#
loop_
_entity_poly.entity_id
_entity_poly.type
_entity_poly.pdbx_seq_one_letter_code
_entity_poly.pdbx_strand_id
1 'polypeptide(L)'
;MGIIEERIEMANRYKQGAWMLLALVFLIKIPSLVESPGTGIDPSWKIGLHLARERGLVVGRDLFFTYGPWGFLSVPLVLVRSLWLAALSYKLAVHLCLFLALGLWMHRRLTGWKAYLAPLSLLFFAHDPEYHPLLALGLGLHLTLGIRKESWLWGALLGMAGSPAGLIKFSMGLATLIMIGGGMLSALWLKRRHVMLALGLGFFIGTWGCGLMALGSLEAFRRFLSTSLEIALGYGAALQRKGPLWQVLLVLGAVVAFAGGVLLERRERLRDSLSLILPGAGLLLLTLKHAFVRQETHVLTGFSVGSLLLTWICLELADRGRWLSRGLRWAGALALGLGTLILAPPTQLLQLPQALSSPWREVLRAERETRDPEFRSRLRQSLRKALPLGDEVRNLVGGRSVDVLTLEVSLIEAWGLRWTPRKVLQSYAAYTSHLDALDAAFFSGPSAPERLLVDLQGLDTRHPLMDAPATWREILRHYRPLGQDSRWLVLGLREPPGSVLEIPLRRLRAPLNHPIPVPRLMAGHLEMQVILKPSLLGKLAALPWTLPEVRLGLISPTPQPLRRIIAATARRPFPVIDPWPELPEDLAALFEDRKLPAPSSLVFVTWDAWAWEEVEVAFFQVERRDPPKSPPLPEN
;
A
#
# COMPACT_ATOMS: atom_id res chain seq x y z
N MET A 1 -52.19 30.90 3.33
CA MET A 1 -52.04 29.64 4.08
C MET A 1 -51.68 28.48 3.15
N GLY A 2 -52.48 28.19 2.10
CA GLY A 2 -52.22 27.08 1.17
C GLY A 2 -50.85 27.04 0.48
N ILE A 3 -50.28 28.18 0.06
CA ILE A 3 -48.93 28.22 -0.57
C ILE A 3 -47.81 27.81 0.41
N ILE A 4 -47.98 28.09 1.70
CA ILE A 4 -46.98 27.73 2.73
C ILE A 4 -47.10 26.24 3.03
N GLU A 5 -48.31 25.71 3.17
CA GLU A 5 -48.57 24.28 3.35
C GLU A 5 -48.04 23.46 2.17
N GLU A 6 -48.31 23.88 0.94
CA GLU A 6 -47.83 23.21 -0.27
C GLU A 6 -46.29 23.17 -0.35
N ARG A 7 -45.62 24.27 0.05
CA ARG A 7 -44.15 24.32 0.13
C ARG A 7 -43.58 23.41 1.22
N ILE A 8 -44.24 23.34 2.38
CA ILE A 8 -43.84 22.44 3.47
C ILE A 8 -44.02 20.98 3.06
N GLU A 9 -45.15 20.65 2.44
CA GLU A 9 -45.44 19.30 1.95
C GLU A 9 -44.47 18.88 0.86
N MET A 10 -44.16 19.77 -0.08
CA MET A 10 -43.15 19.52 -1.12
C MET A 10 -41.75 19.31 -0.53
N ALA A 11 -41.34 20.12 0.45
CA ALA A 11 -40.05 19.95 1.14
C ALA A 11 -39.97 18.61 1.88
N ASN A 12 -41.07 18.17 2.50
CA ASN A 12 -41.17 16.87 3.16
C ASN A 12 -41.08 15.71 2.16
N ARG A 13 -41.75 15.81 1.00
CA ARG A 13 -41.65 14.82 -0.08
C ARG A 13 -40.21 14.65 -0.59
N TYR A 14 -39.50 15.77 -0.83
CA TYR A 14 -38.09 15.70 -1.24
C TYR A 14 -37.20 15.03 -0.19
N LYS A 15 -37.41 15.34 1.10
CA LYS A 15 -36.66 14.69 2.19
C LYS A 15 -36.94 13.19 2.24
N GLN A 16 -38.21 12.77 2.15
CA GLN A 16 -38.58 11.36 2.15
C GLN A 16 -37.90 10.61 0.99
N GLY A 17 -37.99 11.14 -0.23
CA GLY A 17 -37.35 10.53 -1.40
C GLY A 17 -35.82 10.46 -1.29
N ALA A 18 -35.17 11.49 -0.73
CA ALA A 18 -33.73 11.47 -0.50
C ALA A 18 -33.31 10.43 0.56
N TRP A 19 -34.10 10.22 1.61
CA TRP A 19 -33.87 9.16 2.60
C TRP A 19 -34.09 7.75 2.02
N MET A 20 -35.12 7.56 1.18
CA MET A 20 -35.32 6.30 0.46
C MET A 20 -34.12 6.00 -0.46
N LEU A 21 -33.63 7.01 -1.17
CA LEU A 21 -32.45 6.86 -2.01
C LEU A 21 -31.19 6.56 -1.18
N LEU A 22 -30.99 7.23 -0.04
CA LEU A 22 -29.87 6.94 0.86
C LEU A 22 -29.91 5.50 1.36
N ALA A 23 -31.10 4.99 1.73
CA ALA A 23 -31.29 3.61 2.14
C ALA A 23 -31.01 2.61 1.00
N LEU A 24 -31.43 2.92 -0.23
CA LEU A 24 -31.11 2.11 -1.41
C LEU A 24 -29.59 2.08 -1.66
N VAL A 25 -28.93 3.24 -1.62
CA VAL A 25 -27.47 3.33 -1.82
C VAL A 25 -26.72 2.61 -0.69
N PHE A 26 -27.23 2.63 0.54
CA PHE A 26 -26.67 1.88 1.67
C PHE A 26 -26.63 0.37 1.36
N LEU A 27 -27.71 -0.17 0.78
CA LEU A 27 -27.80 -1.58 0.43
C LEU A 27 -26.94 -1.95 -0.78
N ILE A 28 -26.87 -1.07 -1.79
CA ILE A 28 -26.09 -1.31 -3.01
C ILE A 28 -24.58 -1.22 -2.74
N LYS A 29 -24.15 -0.28 -1.90
CA LYS A 29 -22.73 0.03 -1.66
C LYS A 29 -22.15 -0.68 -0.45
N ILE A 30 -22.77 -1.77 0.01
CA ILE A 30 -22.16 -2.63 1.04
C ILE A 30 -20.77 -3.04 0.55
N PRO A 31 -19.70 -2.80 1.33
CA PRO A 31 -18.36 -3.15 0.91
C PRO A 31 -18.22 -4.67 0.78
N SER A 32 -17.23 -5.16 0.03
CA SER A 32 -16.93 -6.61 0.04
C SER A 32 -16.66 -7.06 1.48
N LEU A 33 -17.48 -8.00 1.95
CA LEU A 33 -17.50 -8.56 3.29
C LEU A 33 -16.82 -9.94 3.38
N VAL A 34 -16.44 -10.48 2.23
CA VAL A 34 -15.86 -11.81 2.07
C VAL A 34 -14.80 -11.74 0.99
N GLU A 35 -13.62 -12.22 1.32
CA GLU A 35 -12.55 -12.47 0.37
C GLU A 35 -12.06 -13.91 0.51
N SER A 36 -11.93 -14.60 -0.61
CA SER A 36 -11.43 -15.98 -0.63
C SER A 36 -9.89 -15.99 -0.69
N PRO A 37 -9.22 -16.88 0.05
CA PRO A 37 -7.78 -17.06 -0.12
C PRO A 37 -7.43 -17.54 -1.52
N GLY A 38 -6.29 -17.09 -2.04
CA GLY A 38 -5.84 -17.37 -3.40
C GLY A 38 -4.33 -17.21 -3.54
N THR A 39 -3.86 -17.16 -4.78
CA THR A 39 -2.45 -17.01 -5.16
C THR A 39 -2.21 -15.68 -5.86
N GLY A 40 -0.95 -15.32 -6.08
CA GLY A 40 -0.54 -14.05 -6.63
C GLY A 40 -0.13 -13.05 -5.55
N ILE A 41 0.34 -11.89 -6.02
CA ILE A 41 0.89 -10.82 -5.17
C ILE A 41 -0.10 -10.40 -4.10
N ASP A 42 -1.34 -10.09 -4.50
CA ASP A 42 -2.34 -9.51 -3.60
C ASP A 42 -2.95 -10.51 -2.60
N PRO A 43 -3.41 -11.70 -3.03
CA PRO A 43 -3.90 -12.70 -2.07
C PRO A 43 -2.82 -13.16 -1.08
N SER A 44 -1.56 -13.20 -1.51
CA SER A 44 -0.46 -13.70 -0.68
C SER A 44 -0.15 -12.82 0.53
N TRP A 45 -0.07 -11.49 0.40
CA TRP A 45 0.17 -10.65 1.59
C TRP A 45 -1.02 -10.70 2.55
N LYS A 46 -2.25 -10.81 2.03
CA LYS A 46 -3.47 -10.94 2.85
C LYS A 46 -3.45 -12.21 3.69
N ILE A 47 -3.06 -13.34 3.08
CA ILE A 47 -2.82 -14.59 3.79
C ILE A 47 -1.70 -14.41 4.82
N GLY A 48 -0.59 -13.77 4.44
CA GLY A 48 0.54 -13.49 5.34
C GLY A 48 0.14 -12.73 6.61
N LEU A 49 -0.70 -11.69 6.50
CA LEU A 49 -1.22 -10.95 7.66
C LEU A 49 -2.04 -11.84 8.60
N HIS A 50 -2.86 -12.75 8.05
CA HIS A 50 -3.70 -13.66 8.83
C HIS A 50 -2.87 -14.77 9.49
N LEU A 51 -1.93 -15.37 8.75
CA LEU A 51 -1.02 -16.37 9.28
C LEU A 51 -0.12 -15.81 10.37
N ALA A 52 0.35 -14.56 10.23
CA ALA A 52 1.13 -13.90 11.26
C ALA A 52 0.34 -13.87 12.58
N ARG A 53 -0.90 -13.37 12.55
CA ARG A 53 -1.75 -13.27 13.73
C ARG A 53 -2.11 -14.64 14.31
N GLU A 54 -2.43 -15.61 13.46
CA GLU A 54 -2.73 -16.99 13.85
C GLU A 54 -1.55 -17.65 14.59
N ARG A 55 -0.31 -17.37 14.14
CA ARG A 55 0.92 -17.93 14.71
C ARG A 55 1.51 -17.07 15.83
N GLY A 56 0.77 -16.09 16.35
CA GLY A 56 1.20 -15.24 17.46
C GLY A 56 2.21 -14.14 17.08
N LEU A 57 2.48 -13.94 15.79
CA LEU A 57 3.30 -12.85 15.28
C LEU A 57 2.48 -11.56 15.18
N VAL A 58 3.14 -10.43 15.41
CA VAL A 58 2.55 -9.09 15.36
C VAL A 58 3.18 -8.30 14.22
N VAL A 59 2.35 -7.92 13.25
CA VAL A 59 2.75 -7.00 12.18
C VAL A 59 3.00 -5.62 12.78
N GLY A 60 4.17 -5.05 12.50
CA GLY A 60 4.71 -3.85 13.14
C GLY A 60 5.69 -4.11 14.28
N ARG A 61 5.86 -5.37 14.71
CA ARG A 61 6.86 -5.78 15.72
C ARG A 61 7.77 -6.89 15.21
N ASP A 62 7.17 -7.98 14.75
CA ASP A 62 7.88 -9.20 14.34
C ASP A 62 8.17 -9.19 12.84
N LEU A 63 7.24 -8.65 12.04
CA LEU A 63 7.35 -8.37 10.61
C LEU A 63 6.73 -7.01 10.27
N PHE A 64 7.04 -6.46 9.11
CA PHE A 64 6.65 -5.12 8.64
C PHE A 64 6.10 -5.20 7.22
N PHE A 65 5.05 -4.42 6.98
CA PHE A 65 4.43 -4.27 5.68
C PHE A 65 3.71 -2.91 5.61
N THR A 66 3.08 -2.58 4.48
CA THR A 66 2.27 -1.36 4.32
C THR A 66 1.06 -1.31 5.27
N TYR A 67 0.66 -2.47 5.78
CA TYR A 67 -0.38 -2.65 6.79
C TYR A 67 0.24 -2.90 8.17
N GLY A 68 -0.46 -2.46 9.22
CA GLY A 68 -0.01 -2.59 10.61
C GLY A 68 -0.64 -3.78 11.35
N PRO A 69 -0.56 -3.81 12.69
CA PRO A 69 -1.02 -4.93 13.51
C PRO A 69 -2.52 -5.22 13.39
N TRP A 70 -3.33 -4.23 13.00
CA TRP A 70 -4.77 -4.38 12.77
C TRP A 70 -5.15 -4.34 11.28
N GLY A 71 -4.16 -4.50 10.38
CA GLY A 71 -4.38 -4.52 8.94
C GLY A 71 -5.38 -5.57 8.48
N PHE A 72 -5.51 -6.68 9.23
CA PHE A 72 -6.50 -7.72 8.96
C PHE A 72 -7.95 -7.19 8.97
N LEU A 73 -8.25 -6.08 9.67
CA LEU A 73 -9.60 -5.49 9.69
C LEU A 73 -10.05 -4.96 8.32
N SER A 74 -9.11 -4.54 7.47
CA SER A 74 -9.41 -4.12 6.09
C SER A 74 -9.57 -5.30 5.11
N VAL A 75 -9.22 -6.51 5.55
CA VAL A 75 -9.06 -7.69 4.72
C VAL A 75 -9.99 -8.80 5.25
N PRO A 76 -11.23 -8.91 4.77
CA PRO A 76 -12.20 -9.88 5.28
C PRO A 76 -11.94 -11.28 4.68
N LEU A 77 -10.73 -11.78 4.87
CA LEU A 77 -10.25 -13.03 4.31
C LEU A 77 -10.82 -14.22 5.08
N VAL A 78 -11.49 -15.12 4.37
CA VAL A 78 -12.07 -16.34 4.92
C VAL A 78 -10.98 -17.42 5.08
N LEU A 79 -10.07 -17.19 6.03
CA LEU A 79 -9.00 -18.13 6.41
C LEU A 79 -9.09 -18.49 7.89
N VAL A 80 -9.11 -17.45 8.75
CA VAL A 80 -9.26 -17.59 10.20
C VAL A 80 -10.59 -16.94 10.60
N ARG A 81 -11.54 -17.75 11.06
CA ARG A 81 -12.92 -17.30 11.29
C ARG A 81 -13.02 -16.07 12.20
N SER A 82 -12.27 -16.03 13.30
CA SER A 82 -12.30 -14.89 14.23
C SER A 82 -11.79 -13.59 13.60
N LEU A 83 -10.76 -13.65 12.75
CA LEU A 83 -10.22 -12.49 12.06
C LEU A 83 -11.17 -12.00 10.96
N TRP A 84 -11.80 -12.93 10.23
CA TRP A 84 -12.83 -12.61 9.25
C TRP A 84 -14.04 -11.93 9.91
N LEU A 85 -14.55 -12.46 11.03
CA LEU A 85 -15.68 -11.86 11.75
C LEU A 85 -15.34 -10.46 12.29
N ALA A 86 -14.10 -10.24 12.72
CA ALA A 86 -13.64 -8.92 13.16
C ALA A 86 -13.59 -7.92 11.98
N ALA A 87 -13.05 -8.33 10.83
CA ALA A 87 -13.02 -7.51 9.62
C ALA A 87 -14.43 -7.22 9.08
N LEU A 88 -15.31 -8.22 9.07
CA LEU A 88 -16.73 -8.10 8.75
C LEU A 88 -17.40 -7.03 9.63
N SER A 89 -17.23 -7.16 10.95
CA SER A 89 -17.81 -6.23 11.94
C SER A 89 -17.27 -4.82 11.76
N TYR A 90 -15.96 -4.66 11.57
CA TYR A 90 -15.32 -3.37 11.33
C TYR A 90 -15.86 -2.70 10.06
N LYS A 91 -15.92 -3.43 8.94
CA LYS A 91 -16.41 -2.90 7.66
C LYS A 91 -17.89 -2.48 7.74
N LEU A 92 -18.74 -3.29 8.37
CA LEU A 92 -20.16 -2.95 8.56
C LEU A 92 -20.33 -1.73 9.48
N ALA A 93 -19.56 -1.64 10.56
CA ALA A 93 -19.59 -0.49 11.47
C ALA A 93 -19.17 0.79 10.76
N VAL A 94 -18.07 0.77 9.99
CA VAL A 94 -17.61 1.92 9.20
C VAL A 94 -18.65 2.33 8.15
N HIS A 95 -19.23 1.36 7.45
CA HIS A 95 -20.31 1.60 6.48
C HIS A 95 -21.51 2.28 7.15
N LEU A 96 -21.97 1.76 8.29
CA LEU A 96 -23.05 2.35 9.06
C LEU A 96 -22.71 3.77 9.51
N CYS A 97 -21.51 4.01 10.07
CA CYS A 97 -21.05 5.33 10.48
C CYS A 97 -21.05 6.33 9.33
N LEU A 98 -20.58 5.94 8.14
CA LEU A 98 -20.59 6.80 6.96
C LEU A 98 -22.01 7.21 6.58
N PHE A 99 -22.93 6.25 6.48
CA PHE A 99 -24.30 6.53 6.03
C PHE A 99 -25.12 7.28 7.09
N LEU A 100 -24.89 7.02 8.38
CA LEU A 100 -25.46 7.83 9.46
C LEU A 100 -24.94 9.27 9.41
N ALA A 101 -23.63 9.47 9.25
CA ALA A 101 -23.04 10.81 9.13
C ALA A 101 -23.56 11.54 7.88
N LEU A 102 -23.67 10.85 6.74
CA LEU A 102 -24.21 11.39 5.50
C LEU A 102 -25.69 11.77 5.64
N GLY A 103 -26.52 10.89 6.23
CA GLY A 103 -27.93 11.16 6.47
C GLY A 103 -28.16 12.33 7.43
N LEU A 104 -27.37 12.41 8.51
CA LEU A 104 -27.41 13.54 9.45
C LEU A 104 -26.99 14.86 8.79
N TRP A 105 -25.92 14.85 7.98
CA TRP A 105 -25.49 16.03 7.24
C TRP A 105 -26.55 16.45 6.22
N MET A 106 -27.04 15.52 5.41
CA MET A 106 -28.11 15.74 4.43
C MET A 106 -29.35 16.35 5.10
N HIS A 107 -29.81 15.78 6.21
CA HIS A 107 -30.99 16.26 6.92
C HIS A 107 -30.84 17.69 7.47
N ARG A 108 -29.63 18.04 7.95
CA ARG A 108 -29.35 19.32 8.59
C ARG A 108 -28.98 20.43 7.60
N ARG A 109 -28.36 20.08 6.47
CA ARG A 109 -27.74 21.05 5.56
C ARG A 109 -28.40 21.14 4.20
N LEU A 110 -29.00 20.07 3.71
CA LEU A 110 -29.52 20.00 2.34
C LEU A 110 -31.05 20.09 2.33
N THR A 111 -31.57 20.80 1.34
CA THR A 111 -33.00 20.99 1.12
C THR A 111 -33.37 20.77 -0.35
N GLY A 112 -34.62 20.36 -0.60
CA GLY A 112 -35.13 20.10 -1.95
C GLY A 112 -34.33 19.03 -2.71
N TRP A 113 -34.20 19.22 -4.02
CA TRP A 113 -33.53 18.29 -4.92
C TRP A 113 -32.03 18.06 -4.61
N LYS A 114 -31.36 19.00 -3.93
CA LYS A 114 -29.93 18.88 -3.57
C LYS A 114 -29.68 17.71 -2.62
N ALA A 115 -30.67 17.36 -1.80
CA ALA A 115 -30.57 16.23 -0.88
C ALA A 115 -30.37 14.90 -1.62
N TYR A 116 -30.83 14.78 -2.87
CA TYR A 116 -30.62 13.58 -3.69
C TYR A 116 -29.18 13.47 -4.20
N LEU A 117 -28.51 14.60 -4.47
CA LEU A 117 -27.14 14.57 -5.00
C LEU A 117 -26.12 13.98 -4.03
N ALA A 118 -26.36 14.06 -2.72
CA ALA A 118 -25.49 13.49 -1.70
C ALA A 118 -25.37 11.95 -1.82
N PRO A 119 -26.44 11.16 -1.70
CA PRO A 119 -26.38 9.71 -1.91
C PRO A 119 -26.09 9.33 -3.38
N LEU A 120 -26.53 10.11 -4.38
CA LEU A 120 -26.16 9.83 -5.78
C LEU A 120 -24.66 9.89 -6.01
N SER A 121 -23.96 10.84 -5.38
CA SER A 121 -22.51 10.92 -5.51
C SER A 121 -21.82 9.64 -4.99
N LEU A 122 -22.27 9.06 -3.86
CA LEU A 122 -21.78 7.75 -3.41
C LEU A 122 -22.08 6.63 -4.40
N LEU A 123 -23.30 6.62 -4.96
CA LEU A 123 -23.69 5.60 -5.92
C LEU A 123 -22.76 5.58 -7.15
N PHE A 124 -22.46 6.76 -7.72
CA PHE A 124 -21.67 6.86 -8.95
C PHE A 124 -20.17 6.92 -8.72
N PHE A 125 -19.69 7.45 -7.60
CA PHE A 125 -18.27 7.76 -7.43
C PHE A 125 -17.58 6.95 -6.33
N ALA A 126 -18.30 6.34 -5.38
CA ALA A 126 -17.66 5.52 -4.35
C ALA A 126 -17.28 4.14 -4.91
N HIS A 127 -16.04 4.02 -5.38
CA HIS A 127 -15.46 2.79 -5.92
C HIS A 127 -14.58 2.04 -4.92
N ASP A 128 -13.98 2.75 -3.96
CA ASP A 128 -12.98 2.19 -3.06
C ASP A 128 -13.47 2.22 -1.60
N PRO A 129 -13.91 1.06 -1.05
CA PRO A 129 -14.25 0.88 0.36
C PRO A 129 -13.20 1.36 1.36
N GLU A 130 -11.91 1.35 0.98
CA GLU A 130 -10.81 1.70 1.88
C GLU A 130 -10.93 3.13 2.43
N TYR A 131 -11.57 4.04 1.70
CA TYR A 131 -11.71 5.45 2.08
C TYR A 131 -12.98 5.77 2.88
N HIS A 132 -13.88 4.82 3.06
CA HIS A 132 -15.12 5.02 3.84
C HIS A 132 -14.88 5.51 5.27
N PRO A 133 -13.89 5.02 6.06
CA PRO A 133 -13.66 5.54 7.40
C PRO A 133 -13.18 6.99 7.39
N LEU A 134 -12.39 7.39 6.39
CA LEU A 134 -11.91 8.78 6.24
C LEU A 134 -13.06 9.71 5.81
N LEU A 135 -13.94 9.27 4.91
CA LEU A 135 -15.14 10.03 4.54
C LEU A 135 -16.10 10.19 5.73
N ALA A 136 -16.31 9.13 6.51
CA ALA A 136 -17.12 9.18 7.73
C ALA A 136 -16.52 10.13 8.77
N LEU A 137 -15.20 10.09 8.96
CA LEU A 137 -14.48 11.02 9.84
C LEU A 137 -14.64 12.48 9.36
N GLY A 138 -14.48 12.75 8.07
CA GLY A 138 -14.63 14.10 7.51
C GLY A 138 -16.03 14.69 7.75
N LEU A 139 -17.08 13.91 7.50
CA LEU A 139 -18.46 14.31 7.80
C LEU A 139 -18.70 14.44 9.31
N GLY A 140 -18.17 13.52 10.12
CA GLY A 140 -18.26 13.57 11.58
C GLY A 140 -17.63 14.83 12.17
N LEU A 141 -16.45 15.21 11.69
CA LEU A 141 -15.76 16.45 12.06
C LEU A 141 -16.61 17.68 11.72
N HIS A 142 -17.15 17.72 10.49
CA HIS A 142 -18.02 18.81 10.05
C HIS A 142 -19.28 18.92 10.92
N LEU A 143 -19.94 17.80 11.20
CA LEU A 143 -21.14 17.73 12.04
C LEU A 143 -20.86 18.18 13.49
N THR A 144 -19.77 17.70 14.09
CA THR A 144 -19.38 18.03 15.46
C THR A 144 -19.10 19.53 15.63
N LEU A 145 -18.46 20.13 14.64
CA LEU A 145 -18.20 21.57 14.61
C LEU A 145 -19.46 22.40 14.31
N GLY A 146 -20.56 21.78 13.89
CA GLY A 146 -21.89 22.40 13.82
C GLY A 146 -22.64 22.42 15.16
N ILE A 147 -22.39 21.47 16.06
CA ILE A 147 -23.14 21.28 17.31
C ILE A 147 -22.76 22.34 18.36
N ARG A 148 -23.73 22.96 19.05
CA ARG A 148 -23.47 23.98 20.09
C ARG A 148 -23.20 23.40 21.48
N LYS A 149 -24.01 22.42 21.93
CA LYS A 149 -23.86 21.77 23.25
C LYS A 149 -22.99 20.51 23.17
N GLU A 150 -22.15 20.25 24.17
CA GLU A 150 -21.37 19.00 24.30
C GLU A 150 -20.46 18.65 23.11
N SER A 151 -20.11 19.63 22.27
CA SER A 151 -19.28 19.39 21.08
C SER A 151 -17.85 18.92 21.40
N TRP A 152 -17.38 19.08 22.64
CA TRP A 152 -16.08 18.57 23.08
C TRP A 152 -16.06 17.05 23.23
N LEU A 153 -17.13 16.44 23.75
CA LEU A 153 -17.22 14.98 23.93
C LEU A 153 -17.18 14.29 22.58
N TRP A 154 -18.00 14.76 21.64
CA TRP A 154 -17.97 14.29 20.25
C TRP A 154 -16.62 14.54 19.57
N GLY A 155 -15.97 15.67 19.87
CA GLY A 155 -14.60 15.93 19.42
C GLY A 155 -13.62 14.87 19.92
N ALA A 156 -13.62 14.56 21.22
CA ALA A 156 -12.77 13.52 21.80
C ALA A 156 -13.05 12.14 21.20
N LEU A 157 -14.33 11.76 21.09
CA LEU A 157 -14.75 10.47 20.51
C LEU A 157 -14.32 10.33 19.04
N LEU A 158 -14.44 11.38 18.23
CA LEU A 158 -13.97 11.37 16.84
C LEU A 158 -12.45 11.28 16.75
N GLY A 159 -11.73 11.97 17.64
CA GLY A 159 -10.28 11.84 17.76
C GLY A 159 -9.89 10.39 18.04
N MET A 160 -10.48 9.78 19.06
CA MET A 160 -10.23 8.38 19.42
C MET A 160 -10.63 7.40 18.32
N ALA A 161 -11.75 7.64 17.63
CA ALA A 161 -12.24 6.78 16.56
C ALA A 161 -11.32 6.78 15.32
N GLY A 162 -10.59 7.88 15.08
CA GLY A 162 -9.59 7.95 14.02
C GLY A 162 -8.29 7.20 14.35
N SER A 163 -7.95 7.06 15.64
CA SER A 163 -6.67 6.51 16.09
C SER A 163 -6.28 5.13 15.54
N PRO A 164 -7.20 4.15 15.35
CA PRO A 164 -6.88 2.84 14.77
C PRO A 164 -6.36 2.90 13.33
N ALA A 165 -6.64 3.96 12.57
CA ALA A 165 -6.37 4.01 11.14
C ALA A 165 -4.89 3.73 10.78
N GLY A 166 -3.95 4.28 11.57
CA GLY A 166 -2.51 4.06 11.36
C GLY A 166 -2.04 2.65 11.69
N LEU A 167 -2.74 1.94 12.57
CA LEU A 167 -2.47 0.53 12.91
C LEU A 167 -3.10 -0.44 11.92
N ILE A 168 -4.08 0.03 11.14
CA ILE A 168 -4.65 -0.72 10.02
C ILE A 168 -3.74 -0.56 8.80
N LYS A 169 -3.56 0.67 8.32
CA LYS A 169 -2.67 1.00 7.19
C LYS A 169 -2.02 2.35 7.44
N PHE A 170 -0.71 2.41 7.34
CA PHE A 170 0.03 3.61 7.76
C PHE A 170 -0.38 4.87 6.97
N SER A 171 -0.67 4.74 5.66
CA SER A 171 -1.17 5.83 4.83
C SER A 171 -2.55 6.35 5.28
N MET A 172 -3.45 5.49 5.77
CA MET A 172 -4.72 5.90 6.37
C MET A 172 -4.50 6.65 7.69
N GLY A 173 -3.47 6.25 8.46
CA GLY A 173 -3.04 6.99 9.65
C GLY A 173 -2.57 8.41 9.34
N LEU A 174 -1.73 8.58 8.31
CA LEU A 174 -1.31 9.91 7.84
C LEU A 174 -2.49 10.76 7.36
N ALA A 175 -3.45 10.15 6.66
CA ALA A 175 -4.69 10.83 6.25
C ALA A 175 -5.51 11.28 7.44
N THR A 176 -5.70 10.40 8.42
CA THR A 176 -6.42 10.72 9.65
C THR A 176 -5.73 11.85 10.40
N LEU A 177 -4.40 11.82 10.57
CA LEU A 177 -3.65 12.89 11.24
C LEU A 177 -3.87 14.24 10.56
N ILE A 178 -3.78 14.30 9.23
CA ILE A 178 -4.02 15.53 8.46
C ILE A 178 -5.46 16.00 8.61
N MET A 179 -6.44 15.09 8.57
CA MET A 179 -7.85 15.43 8.74
C MET A 179 -8.18 15.94 10.15
N ILE A 180 -7.60 15.32 11.18
CA ILE A 180 -7.71 15.77 12.57
C ILE A 180 -7.08 17.14 12.73
N GLY A 181 -5.87 17.36 12.19
CA GLY A 181 -5.23 18.68 12.18
C GLY A 181 -6.08 19.73 11.46
N GLY A 182 -6.65 19.40 10.31
CA GLY A 182 -7.62 20.24 9.61
C GLY A 182 -8.84 20.57 10.48
N GLY A 183 -9.40 19.58 11.18
CA GLY A 183 -10.52 19.76 12.10
C GLY A 183 -10.17 20.64 13.30
N MET A 184 -8.96 20.50 13.86
CA MET A 184 -8.44 21.36 14.93
C MET A 184 -8.29 22.82 14.46
N LEU A 185 -7.75 23.04 13.25
CA LEU A 185 -7.65 24.38 12.66
C LEU A 185 -9.04 24.99 12.40
N SER A 186 -9.99 24.20 11.90
CA SER A 186 -11.38 24.63 11.72
C SER A 186 -12.02 24.98 13.07
N ALA A 187 -11.80 24.19 14.12
CA ALA A 187 -12.29 24.47 15.46
C ALA A 187 -11.70 25.77 16.02
N LEU A 188 -10.40 25.99 15.86
CA LEU A 188 -9.72 27.22 16.27
C LEU A 188 -10.27 28.44 15.55
N TRP A 189 -10.45 28.34 14.22
CA TRP A 189 -11.05 29.40 13.40
C TRP A 189 -12.48 29.74 13.83
N LEU A 190 -13.25 28.71 14.20
CA LEU A 190 -14.60 28.87 14.73
C LEU A 190 -14.62 29.35 16.20
N LYS A 191 -13.45 29.62 16.80
CA LYS A 191 -13.27 30.01 18.20
C LYS A 191 -13.75 28.95 19.20
N ARG A 192 -13.64 27.67 18.83
CA ARG A 192 -14.04 26.49 19.62
C ARG A 192 -12.84 25.73 20.17
N ARG A 193 -12.05 26.42 21.00
CA ARG A 193 -10.78 25.88 21.57
C ARG A 193 -10.96 24.58 22.36
N HIS A 194 -12.09 24.41 23.05
CA HIS A 194 -12.41 23.20 23.81
C HIS A 194 -12.60 21.98 22.90
N VAL A 195 -13.25 22.15 21.75
CA VAL A 195 -13.39 21.08 20.74
C VAL A 195 -12.04 20.76 20.10
N MET A 196 -11.24 21.78 19.79
CA MET A 196 -9.88 21.61 19.26
C MET A 196 -9.02 20.75 20.21
N LEU A 197 -8.99 21.11 21.49
CA LEU A 197 -8.22 20.39 22.51
C LEU A 197 -8.77 18.97 22.69
N ALA A 198 -10.09 18.80 22.82
CA ALA A 198 -10.69 17.49 23.00
C ALA A 198 -10.43 16.56 21.81
N LEU A 199 -10.52 17.08 20.58
CA LEU A 199 -10.20 16.33 19.36
C LEU A 199 -8.74 15.88 19.33
N GLY A 200 -7.81 16.78 19.63
CA GLY A 200 -6.37 16.48 19.68
C GLY A 200 -6.03 15.49 20.79
N LEU A 201 -6.55 15.70 22.01
CA LEU A 201 -6.33 14.78 23.15
C LEU A 201 -6.95 13.41 22.89
N GLY A 202 -8.17 13.36 22.35
CA GLY A 202 -8.83 12.11 22.00
C GLY A 202 -8.01 11.32 20.98
N PHE A 203 -7.53 11.96 19.92
CA PHE A 203 -6.65 11.32 18.95
C PHE A 203 -5.33 10.85 19.58
N PHE A 204 -4.69 11.69 20.40
CA PHE A 204 -3.46 11.33 21.10
C PHE A 204 -3.67 10.11 22.01
N ILE A 205 -4.61 10.20 22.96
CA ILE A 205 -4.90 9.11 23.91
C ILE A 205 -5.30 7.83 23.16
N GLY A 206 -6.14 7.95 22.13
CA GLY A 206 -6.53 6.82 21.30
C GLY A 206 -5.34 6.18 20.59
N THR A 207 -4.44 6.96 19.99
CA THR A 207 -3.29 6.43 19.24
C THR A 207 -2.31 5.71 20.16
N TRP A 208 -2.05 6.28 21.34
CA TRP A 208 -1.19 5.64 22.35
C TRP A 208 -1.85 4.39 22.94
N GLY A 209 -3.13 4.46 23.32
CA GLY A 209 -3.86 3.33 23.88
C GLY A 209 -3.97 2.18 22.90
N CYS A 210 -4.40 2.44 21.66
CA CYS A 210 -4.46 1.44 20.61
C CYS A 210 -3.06 0.89 20.25
N GLY A 211 -2.05 1.76 20.18
CA GLY A 211 -0.68 1.38 19.84
C GLY A 211 -0.05 0.43 20.86
N LEU A 212 -0.18 0.76 22.16
CA LEU A 212 0.29 -0.11 23.24
C LEU A 212 -0.47 -1.43 23.30
N MET A 213 -1.80 -1.41 23.09
CA MET A 213 -2.60 -2.63 23.02
C MET A 213 -2.18 -3.54 21.85
N ALA A 214 -1.82 -2.95 20.70
CA ALA A 214 -1.48 -3.71 19.50
C ALA A 214 -0.04 -4.25 19.51
N LEU A 215 0.92 -3.47 20.03
CA LEU A 215 2.36 -3.77 19.91
C LEU A 215 3.01 -4.23 21.22
N GLY A 216 2.37 -3.97 22.36
CA GLY A 216 2.80 -4.45 23.68
C GLY A 216 3.91 -3.66 24.36
N SER A 217 4.62 -2.76 23.65
CA SER A 217 5.65 -1.91 24.25
C SER A 217 5.84 -0.59 23.49
N LEU A 218 6.39 0.40 24.19
CA LEU A 218 6.74 1.70 23.60
C LEU A 218 7.83 1.57 22.54
N GLU A 219 8.82 0.71 22.76
CA GLU A 219 9.89 0.49 21.80
C GLU A 219 9.37 -0.13 20.51
N ALA A 220 8.46 -1.11 20.61
CA ALA A 220 7.81 -1.68 19.43
C ALA A 220 6.97 -0.62 18.69
N PHE A 221 6.29 0.27 19.41
CA PHE A 221 5.55 1.39 18.81
C PHE A 221 6.45 2.39 18.09
N ARG A 222 7.56 2.79 18.70
CA ARG A 222 8.57 3.66 18.07
C ARG A 222 9.15 3.02 16.81
N ARG A 223 9.53 1.74 16.88
CA ARG A 223 10.04 0.96 15.75
C ARG A 223 8.99 0.82 14.64
N PHE A 224 7.73 0.56 14.99
CA PHE A 224 6.63 0.53 14.03
C PHE A 224 6.51 1.84 13.27
N LEU A 225 6.53 2.99 13.96
CA LEU A 225 6.45 4.29 13.32
C LEU A 225 7.66 4.57 12.41
N SER A 226 8.88 4.29 12.87
CA SER A 226 10.08 4.52 12.05
C SER A 226 10.09 3.63 10.80
N THR A 227 9.82 2.34 10.95
CA THR A 227 9.83 1.41 9.81
C THR A 227 8.67 1.66 8.86
N SER A 228 7.48 2.01 9.36
CA SER A 228 6.35 2.35 8.50
C SER A 228 6.57 3.66 7.73
N LEU A 229 7.28 4.62 8.34
CA LEU A 229 7.71 5.83 7.65
C LEU A 229 8.71 5.52 6.52
N GLU A 230 9.68 4.64 6.77
CA GLU A 230 10.62 4.15 5.74
C GLU A 230 9.89 3.51 4.55
N ILE A 231 8.91 2.65 4.82
CA ILE A 231 8.03 2.06 3.80
C ILE A 231 7.32 3.18 3.01
N ALA A 232 6.65 4.12 3.69
CA ALA A 232 5.90 5.19 3.03
C ALA A 232 6.78 6.12 2.18
N LEU A 233 7.99 6.43 2.64
CA LEU A 233 8.94 7.29 1.91
C LEU A 233 9.52 6.58 0.67
N GLY A 234 9.85 5.30 0.78
CA GLY A 234 10.38 4.52 -0.34
C GLY A 234 9.33 4.11 -1.38
N TYR A 235 8.05 4.03 -0.99
CA TYR A 235 6.94 3.55 -1.83
C TYR A 235 6.89 4.24 -3.20
N GLY A 236 6.99 5.58 -3.22
CA GLY A 236 6.94 6.36 -4.46
C GLY A 236 8.04 5.96 -5.44
N ALA A 237 9.30 5.91 -4.98
CA ALA A 237 10.44 5.57 -5.83
C ALA A 237 10.41 4.10 -6.32
N ALA A 238 9.86 3.19 -5.51
CA ALA A 238 9.86 1.76 -5.79
C ALA A 238 8.67 1.29 -6.64
N LEU A 239 7.50 1.89 -6.45
CA LEU A 239 6.23 1.40 -7.01
C LEU A 239 5.59 2.34 -8.01
N GLN A 240 6.25 3.44 -8.38
CA GLN A 240 5.66 4.35 -9.36
C GLN A 240 5.37 3.67 -10.70
N ARG A 241 4.28 4.08 -11.32
CA ARG A 241 3.89 3.69 -12.68
C ARG A 241 3.19 4.88 -13.33
N LYS A 242 3.71 5.34 -14.47
CA LYS A 242 3.16 6.48 -15.23
C LYS A 242 1.86 6.05 -15.91
N GLY A 243 0.97 7.02 -16.14
CA GLY A 243 -0.22 6.84 -16.97
C GLY A 243 -0.41 8.02 -17.93
N PRO A 244 -1.55 8.09 -18.61
CA PRO A 244 -1.85 9.13 -19.58
C PRO A 244 -1.78 10.55 -19.00
N LEU A 245 -1.16 11.48 -19.72
CA LEU A 245 -1.01 12.87 -19.28
C LEU A 245 -2.34 13.60 -19.08
N TRP A 246 -3.38 13.27 -19.87
CA TRP A 246 -4.70 13.89 -19.76
C TRP A 246 -5.31 13.73 -18.36
N GLN A 247 -5.02 12.62 -17.66
CA GLN A 247 -5.54 12.37 -16.32
C GLN A 247 -4.97 13.39 -15.33
N VAL A 248 -3.68 13.69 -15.46
CA VAL A 248 -2.98 14.70 -14.66
C VAL A 248 -3.55 16.08 -14.91
N LEU A 249 -3.67 16.45 -16.19
CA LEU A 249 -4.17 17.77 -16.61
C LEU A 249 -5.63 17.98 -16.16
N LEU A 250 -6.46 16.94 -16.25
CA LEU A 250 -7.86 17.01 -15.82
C LEU A 250 -7.99 17.23 -14.31
N VAL A 251 -7.21 16.50 -13.50
CA VAL A 251 -7.20 16.70 -12.04
C VAL A 251 -6.69 18.09 -11.68
N LEU A 252 -5.59 18.52 -12.28
CA LEU A 252 -5.02 19.84 -11.99
C LEU A 252 -6.01 20.95 -12.36
N GLY A 253 -6.60 20.89 -13.55
CA GLY A 253 -7.63 21.83 -13.99
C GLY A 253 -8.85 21.83 -13.08
N ALA A 254 -9.31 20.65 -12.64
CA ALA A 254 -10.44 20.53 -11.73
C ALA A 254 -10.15 21.13 -10.34
N VAL A 255 -8.97 20.87 -9.78
CA VAL A 255 -8.54 21.41 -8.48
C VAL A 255 -8.36 22.93 -8.56
N VAL A 256 -7.76 23.45 -9.64
CA VAL A 256 -7.58 24.90 -9.86
C VAL A 256 -8.94 25.60 -10.02
N ALA A 257 -9.84 25.05 -10.85
CA ALA A 257 -11.18 25.59 -11.02
C ALA A 257 -11.92 25.61 -9.67
N PHE A 258 -11.89 24.50 -8.93
CA PHE A 258 -12.52 24.41 -7.63
C PHE A 258 -11.94 25.40 -6.62
N ALA A 259 -10.62 25.47 -6.49
CA ALA A 259 -9.93 26.39 -5.59
C ALA A 259 -10.22 27.86 -5.95
N GLY A 260 -10.16 28.22 -7.24
CA GLY A 260 -10.55 29.55 -7.71
C GLY A 260 -12.00 29.89 -7.35
N GLY A 261 -12.91 28.92 -7.51
CA GLY A 261 -14.30 29.07 -7.09
C GLY A 261 -14.46 29.32 -5.58
N VAL A 262 -13.69 28.64 -4.73
CA VAL A 262 -13.68 28.87 -3.27
C VAL A 262 -13.07 30.23 -2.92
N LEU A 263 -11.96 30.62 -3.55
CA LEU A 263 -11.26 31.89 -3.28
C LEU A 263 -12.08 33.14 -3.68
N LEU A 264 -12.94 33.01 -4.69
CA LEU A 264 -13.85 34.07 -5.12
C LEU A 264 -15.06 34.28 -4.19
N GLU A 265 -15.22 33.45 -3.15
CA GLU A 265 -16.28 33.55 -2.15
C GLU A 265 -15.89 34.50 -1.02
N ARG A 266 -16.88 35.19 -0.43
CA ARG A 266 -16.63 36.05 0.74
C ARG A 266 -16.26 35.20 1.96
N ARG A 267 -15.21 35.59 2.70
CA ARG A 267 -14.70 34.85 3.87
C ARG A 267 -15.78 34.50 4.90
N GLU A 268 -16.71 35.42 5.16
CA GLU A 268 -17.82 35.21 6.11
C GLU A 268 -18.73 34.04 5.70
N ARG A 269 -18.90 33.83 4.39
CA ARG A 269 -19.71 32.75 3.82
C ARG A 269 -18.98 31.41 3.77
N LEU A 270 -17.67 31.38 4.04
CA LEU A 270 -16.90 30.13 4.10
C LEU A 270 -16.75 29.62 5.54
N ARG A 271 -17.00 30.47 6.54
CA ARG A 271 -16.66 30.23 7.95
C ARG A 271 -17.10 28.85 8.45
N ASP A 272 -18.37 28.48 8.26
CA ASP A 272 -18.88 27.20 8.73
C ASP A 272 -18.42 26.01 7.88
N SER A 273 -18.14 26.25 6.59
CA SER A 273 -17.78 25.22 5.61
C SER A 273 -16.29 24.85 5.67
N LEU A 274 -15.44 25.66 6.33
CA LEU A 274 -14.03 25.34 6.57
C LEU A 274 -13.83 24.04 7.35
N SER A 275 -14.82 23.64 8.16
CA SER A 275 -14.82 22.37 8.89
C SER A 275 -14.93 21.13 7.97
N LEU A 276 -15.37 21.31 6.72
CA LEU A 276 -15.35 20.28 5.68
C LEU A 276 -14.21 20.51 4.67
N ILE A 277 -13.93 21.77 4.31
CA ILE A 277 -12.91 22.12 3.32
C ILE A 277 -11.49 21.76 3.80
N LEU A 278 -11.09 22.09 5.03
CA LEU A 278 -9.71 21.86 5.48
C LEU A 278 -9.38 20.36 5.61
N PRO A 279 -10.20 19.53 6.30
CA PRO A 279 -9.97 18.08 6.31
C PRO A 279 -10.09 17.47 4.91
N GLY A 280 -11.07 17.93 4.11
CA GLY A 280 -11.30 17.44 2.75
C GLY A 280 -10.14 17.74 1.80
N ALA A 281 -9.51 18.92 1.88
CA ALA A 281 -8.33 19.27 1.09
C ALA A 281 -7.12 18.38 1.44
N GLY A 282 -6.93 18.08 2.72
CA GLY A 282 -5.90 17.16 3.17
C GLY A 282 -6.10 15.72 2.68
N LEU A 283 -7.35 15.23 2.76
CA LEU A 283 -7.72 13.93 2.22
C LEU A 283 -7.52 13.87 0.70
N LEU A 284 -7.96 14.90 -0.03
CA LEU A 284 -7.77 15.03 -1.47
C LEU A 284 -6.30 14.97 -1.85
N LEU A 285 -5.42 15.72 -1.16
CA LEU A 285 -3.99 15.71 -1.45
C LEU A 285 -3.40 14.29 -1.36
N LEU A 286 -3.77 13.53 -0.33
CA LEU A 286 -3.26 12.18 -0.13
C LEU A 286 -3.86 11.16 -1.10
N THR A 287 -5.13 11.29 -1.44
CA THR A 287 -5.76 10.40 -2.43
C THR A 287 -5.19 10.64 -3.82
N LEU A 288 -4.92 11.89 -4.18
CA LEU A 288 -4.21 12.23 -5.41
C LEU A 288 -2.78 11.68 -5.41
N LYS A 289 -2.05 11.80 -4.29
CA LYS A 289 -0.72 11.17 -4.16
C LYS A 289 -0.80 9.65 -4.33
N HIS A 290 -1.75 8.98 -3.68
CA HIS A 290 -1.95 7.54 -3.82
C HIS A 290 -2.27 7.15 -5.27
N ALA A 291 -3.15 7.91 -5.92
CA ALA A 291 -3.60 7.68 -7.28
C ALA A 291 -2.48 7.85 -8.31
N PHE A 292 -1.68 8.91 -8.21
CA PHE A 292 -0.70 9.26 -9.23
C PHE A 292 0.70 8.69 -9.03
N VAL A 293 1.02 8.17 -7.84
CA VAL A 293 2.22 7.34 -7.67
C VAL A 293 2.11 6.11 -8.57
N ARG A 294 1.02 5.35 -8.50
CA ARG A 294 0.79 4.16 -9.33
C ARG A 294 -0.43 4.38 -10.24
N GLN A 295 -0.26 5.34 -11.17
CA GLN A 295 -1.34 5.90 -11.99
C GLN A 295 -2.11 4.84 -12.78
N GLU A 296 -1.44 3.84 -13.32
CA GLU A 296 -2.08 2.81 -14.15
C GLU A 296 -3.15 1.98 -13.42
N THR A 297 -3.00 1.76 -12.10
CA THR A 297 -3.93 0.95 -11.30
C THR A 297 -4.77 1.77 -10.33
N HIS A 298 -4.27 2.90 -9.82
CA HIS A 298 -4.90 3.63 -8.71
C HIS A 298 -5.54 4.96 -9.12
N VAL A 299 -5.44 5.37 -10.40
CA VAL A 299 -6.00 6.67 -10.84
C VAL A 299 -7.50 6.80 -10.57
N LEU A 300 -8.27 5.72 -10.76
CA LEU A 300 -9.71 5.71 -10.48
C LEU A 300 -10.03 6.11 -9.03
N THR A 301 -9.22 5.68 -8.06
CA THR A 301 -9.38 6.03 -6.64
C THR A 301 -9.26 7.54 -6.41
N GLY A 302 -8.29 8.20 -7.05
CA GLY A 302 -8.11 9.65 -6.94
C GLY A 302 -9.30 10.45 -7.49
N PHE A 303 -9.78 10.07 -8.68
CA PHE A 303 -10.97 10.67 -9.29
C PHE A 303 -12.24 10.39 -8.48
N SER A 304 -12.41 9.17 -7.99
CA SER A 304 -13.55 8.71 -7.19
C SER A 304 -13.66 9.48 -5.87
N VAL A 305 -12.60 9.50 -5.08
CA VAL A 305 -12.62 10.20 -3.78
C VAL A 305 -12.67 11.71 -3.99
N GLY A 306 -11.94 12.23 -4.99
CA GLY A 306 -11.96 13.65 -5.32
C GLY A 306 -13.35 14.14 -5.74
N SER A 307 -14.03 13.44 -6.64
CA SER A 307 -15.39 13.80 -7.07
C SER A 307 -16.38 13.79 -5.91
N LEU A 308 -16.36 12.77 -5.04
CA LEU A 308 -17.17 12.75 -3.82
C LEU A 308 -16.96 13.97 -2.93
N LEU A 309 -15.70 14.25 -2.57
CA LEU A 309 -15.35 15.35 -1.69
C LEU A 309 -15.74 16.71 -2.28
N LEU A 310 -15.40 16.94 -3.56
CA LEU A 310 -15.73 18.20 -4.22
C LEU A 310 -17.25 18.37 -4.37
N THR A 311 -17.99 17.31 -4.69
CA THR A 311 -19.46 17.36 -4.74
C THR A 311 -20.06 17.70 -3.37
N TRP A 312 -19.60 17.07 -2.28
CA TRP A 312 -20.13 17.38 -0.95
C TRP A 312 -19.82 18.81 -0.50
N ILE A 313 -18.63 19.31 -0.79
CA ILE A 313 -18.28 20.71 -0.52
C ILE A 313 -19.10 21.66 -1.40
N CYS A 314 -19.32 21.32 -2.68
CA CYS A 314 -20.20 22.08 -3.57
C CYS A 314 -21.63 22.17 -3.02
N LEU A 315 -22.17 21.07 -2.49
CA LEU A 315 -23.50 21.01 -1.88
C LEU A 315 -23.58 21.85 -0.60
N GLU A 316 -22.57 21.78 0.27
CA GLU A 316 -22.48 22.61 1.49
C GLU A 316 -22.45 24.12 1.16
N LEU A 317 -21.94 24.47 -0.03
CA LEU A 317 -21.81 25.83 -0.51
C LEU A 317 -22.81 26.19 -1.62
N ALA A 318 -23.85 25.39 -1.86
CA ALA A 318 -24.70 25.50 -3.06
C ALA A 318 -25.46 26.84 -3.12
N ASP A 319 -25.91 27.34 -1.97
CA ASP A 319 -26.66 28.61 -1.84
C ASP A 319 -25.76 29.82 -1.59
N ARG A 320 -24.44 29.64 -1.66
CA ARG A 320 -23.45 30.68 -1.41
C ARG A 320 -22.74 31.03 -2.72
N GLY A 321 -22.45 32.32 -2.89
CA GLY A 321 -21.54 32.78 -3.94
C GLY A 321 -22.16 33.42 -5.17
N ARG A 322 -21.31 34.14 -5.89
CA ARG A 322 -21.61 34.66 -7.23
C ARG A 322 -21.75 33.50 -8.22
N TRP A 323 -22.45 33.72 -9.33
CA TRP A 323 -22.64 32.70 -10.37
C TRP A 323 -21.30 32.11 -10.85
N LEU A 324 -20.26 32.94 -11.03
CA LEU A 324 -18.93 32.49 -11.46
C LEU A 324 -18.25 31.57 -10.43
N SER A 325 -18.31 31.91 -9.14
CA SER A 325 -17.75 31.06 -8.06
C SER A 325 -18.45 29.70 -8.03
N ARG A 326 -19.79 29.69 -8.14
CA ARG A 326 -20.58 28.45 -8.19
C ARG A 326 -20.24 27.63 -9.43
N GLY A 327 -20.17 28.27 -10.60
CA GLY A 327 -19.83 27.63 -11.87
C GLY A 327 -18.46 26.95 -11.82
N LEU A 328 -17.43 27.64 -11.32
CA LEU A 328 -16.08 27.09 -11.19
C LEU A 328 -16.00 25.89 -10.23
N ARG A 329 -16.68 25.97 -9.07
CA ARG A 329 -16.74 24.85 -8.11
C ARG A 329 -17.40 23.61 -8.72
N TRP A 330 -18.57 23.79 -9.35
CA TRP A 330 -19.28 22.69 -9.99
C TRP A 330 -18.53 22.16 -11.21
N ALA A 331 -17.88 23.01 -12.01
CA ALA A 331 -17.04 22.58 -13.12
C ALA A 331 -15.91 21.67 -12.65
N GLY A 332 -15.21 22.02 -11.56
CA GLY A 332 -14.19 21.15 -10.97
C GLY A 332 -14.74 19.82 -10.47
N ALA A 333 -15.87 19.84 -9.73
CA ALA A 333 -16.51 18.62 -9.24
C ALA A 333 -16.98 17.70 -10.39
N LEU A 334 -17.61 18.28 -11.43
CA LEU A 334 -18.07 17.56 -12.61
C LEU A 334 -16.93 17.02 -13.45
N ALA A 335 -15.81 17.74 -13.58
CA ALA A 335 -14.62 17.27 -14.28
C ALA A 335 -14.05 16.00 -13.63
N LEU A 336 -13.96 15.96 -12.30
CA LEU A 336 -13.56 14.73 -11.59
C LEU A 336 -14.62 13.62 -11.68
N GLY A 337 -15.90 13.99 -11.64
CA GLY A 337 -17.00 13.03 -11.82
C GLY A 337 -16.97 12.36 -13.20
N LEU A 338 -16.78 13.15 -14.27
CA LEU A 338 -16.61 12.66 -15.64
C LEU A 338 -15.38 11.77 -15.76
N GLY A 339 -14.23 12.19 -15.20
CA GLY A 339 -13.03 11.34 -15.16
C GLY A 339 -13.29 10.00 -14.45
N THR A 340 -14.05 10.02 -13.34
CA THR A 340 -14.46 8.79 -12.65
C THR A 340 -15.29 7.89 -13.56
N LEU A 341 -16.29 8.44 -14.26
CA LEU A 341 -17.16 7.66 -15.16
C LEU A 341 -16.41 7.12 -16.39
N ILE A 342 -15.45 7.86 -16.92
CA ILE A 342 -14.59 7.41 -18.03
C ILE A 342 -13.69 6.26 -17.60
N LEU A 343 -13.16 6.31 -16.37
CA LEU A 343 -12.23 5.32 -15.84
C LEU A 343 -12.93 4.11 -15.20
N ALA A 344 -14.21 4.24 -14.83
CA ALA A 344 -14.97 3.18 -14.19
C ALA A 344 -15.25 2.03 -15.18
N PRO A 345 -15.23 0.77 -14.72
CA PRO A 345 -15.57 -0.37 -15.57
C PRO A 345 -17.03 -0.26 -16.08
N PRO A 346 -17.30 -0.49 -17.38
CA PRO A 346 -18.65 -0.40 -17.94
C PRO A 346 -19.67 -1.35 -17.28
N THR A 347 -19.17 -2.45 -16.70
CA THR A 347 -19.97 -3.49 -16.05
C THR A 347 -20.58 -3.07 -14.71
N GLN A 348 -20.15 -1.95 -14.12
CA GLN A 348 -20.56 -1.56 -12.79
C GLN A 348 -22.07 -1.29 -12.67
N LEU A 349 -22.66 -0.60 -13.64
CA LEU A 349 -24.11 -0.32 -13.65
C LEU A 349 -24.93 -1.60 -13.89
N LEU A 350 -24.39 -2.53 -14.67
CA LEU A 350 -25.01 -3.82 -14.97
C LEU A 350 -25.04 -4.76 -13.75
N GLN A 351 -24.15 -4.55 -12.77
CA GLN A 351 -24.05 -5.37 -11.56
C GLN A 351 -24.90 -4.85 -10.38
N LEU A 352 -25.58 -3.71 -10.50
CA LEU A 352 -26.42 -3.13 -9.44
C LEU A 352 -27.48 -4.10 -8.88
N PRO A 353 -28.18 -4.93 -9.69
CA PRO A 353 -29.14 -5.91 -9.14
C PRO A 353 -28.45 -6.99 -8.28
N GLN A 354 -27.25 -7.41 -8.68
CA GLN A 354 -26.47 -8.41 -7.94
C GLN A 354 -25.95 -7.85 -6.62
N ALA A 355 -25.59 -6.56 -6.59
CA ALA A 355 -25.05 -5.87 -5.40
C ALA A 355 -25.99 -5.90 -4.19
N LEU A 356 -27.31 -5.96 -4.39
CA LEU A 356 -28.29 -6.02 -3.29
C LEU A 356 -28.27 -7.35 -2.51
N SER A 357 -27.79 -8.43 -3.13
CA SER A 357 -27.93 -9.78 -2.59
C SER A 357 -26.64 -10.59 -2.54
N SER A 358 -25.62 -10.26 -3.34
CA SER A 358 -24.34 -10.98 -3.35
C SER A 358 -23.58 -10.90 -2.02
N PRO A 359 -23.46 -9.75 -1.32
CA PRO A 359 -22.64 -9.69 -0.11
C PRO A 359 -23.18 -10.60 0.98
N TRP A 360 -24.50 -10.67 1.13
CA TRP A 360 -25.16 -11.51 2.14
C TRP A 360 -25.09 -13.00 1.80
N ARG A 361 -25.26 -13.36 0.52
CA ARG A 361 -25.05 -14.74 0.07
C ARG A 361 -23.61 -15.20 0.31
N GLU A 362 -22.64 -14.32 0.05
CA GLU A 362 -21.23 -14.59 0.30
C GLU A 362 -20.95 -14.73 1.80
N VAL A 363 -21.49 -13.87 2.66
CA VAL A 363 -21.35 -14.01 4.13
C VAL A 363 -21.95 -15.32 4.64
N LEU A 364 -23.14 -15.70 4.17
CA LEU A 364 -23.76 -16.98 4.54
C LEU A 364 -22.93 -18.17 4.04
N ARG A 365 -22.33 -18.06 2.86
CA ARG A 365 -21.41 -19.06 2.33
C ARG A 365 -20.14 -19.15 3.17
N ALA A 366 -19.50 -18.02 3.47
CA ALA A 366 -18.30 -17.95 4.29
C ALA A 366 -18.52 -18.46 5.72
N GLU A 367 -19.69 -18.18 6.31
CA GLU A 367 -20.05 -18.72 7.63
C GLU A 367 -20.22 -20.24 7.60
N ARG A 368 -20.82 -20.80 6.53
CA ARG A 368 -20.90 -22.26 6.35
C ARG A 368 -19.51 -22.87 6.13
N GLU A 369 -18.71 -22.27 5.26
CA GLU A 369 -17.35 -22.72 4.95
C GLU A 369 -16.45 -22.69 6.20
N THR A 370 -16.46 -21.61 6.98
CA THR A 370 -15.61 -21.51 8.18
C THR A 370 -16.02 -22.39 9.35
N ARG A 371 -17.24 -22.94 9.33
CA ARG A 371 -17.71 -23.95 10.30
C ARG A 371 -17.42 -25.38 9.86
N ASP A 372 -17.14 -25.59 8.59
CA ASP A 372 -16.82 -26.91 8.06
C ASP A 372 -15.36 -27.27 8.44
N PRO A 373 -15.14 -28.35 9.21
CA PRO A 373 -13.80 -28.77 9.61
C PRO A 373 -12.88 -29.12 8.42
N GLU A 374 -13.45 -29.50 7.28
CA GLU A 374 -12.69 -29.85 6.08
C GLU A 374 -12.37 -28.65 5.17
N PHE A 375 -12.95 -27.47 5.43
CA PHE A 375 -12.78 -26.30 4.57
C PHE A 375 -11.31 -25.97 4.35
N ARG A 376 -10.51 -25.93 5.43
CA ARG A 376 -9.08 -25.62 5.34
C ARG A 376 -8.31 -26.68 4.54
N SER A 377 -8.71 -27.95 4.63
CA SER A 377 -8.12 -29.02 3.82
C SER A 377 -8.41 -28.85 2.33
N ARG A 378 -9.67 -28.57 1.96
CA ARG A 378 -10.06 -28.29 0.56
C ARG A 378 -9.41 -27.02 0.01
N LEU A 379 -9.31 -25.97 0.83
CA LEU A 379 -8.58 -24.76 0.48
C LEU A 379 -7.11 -25.07 0.18
N ARG A 380 -6.42 -25.80 1.09
CA ARG A 380 -5.03 -26.21 0.86
C ARG A 380 -4.89 -27.03 -0.41
N GLN A 381 -5.82 -27.94 -0.69
CA GLN A 381 -5.82 -28.71 -1.93
C GLN A 381 -5.92 -27.81 -3.17
N SER A 382 -6.79 -26.80 -3.14
CA SER A 382 -6.90 -25.81 -4.22
C SER A 382 -5.61 -24.99 -4.39
N LEU A 383 -5.03 -24.51 -3.29
CA LEU A 383 -3.77 -23.75 -3.33
C LEU A 383 -2.59 -24.62 -3.82
N ARG A 384 -2.50 -25.89 -3.41
CA ARG A 384 -1.47 -26.84 -3.88
C ARG A 384 -1.54 -27.11 -5.38
N LYS A 385 -2.76 -27.14 -5.95
CA LYS A 385 -2.94 -27.25 -7.40
C LYS A 385 -2.40 -26.03 -8.14
N ALA A 386 -2.56 -24.84 -7.56
CA ALA A 386 -2.07 -23.59 -8.14
C ALA A 386 -0.56 -23.36 -7.87
N LEU A 387 -0.04 -23.87 -6.76
CA LEU A 387 1.36 -23.77 -6.33
C LEU A 387 1.93 -25.16 -6.00
N PRO A 388 2.16 -26.01 -7.02
CA PRO A 388 2.74 -27.33 -6.80
C PRO A 388 4.18 -27.22 -6.32
N LEU A 389 4.59 -28.20 -5.51
CA LEU A 389 5.99 -28.43 -5.13
C LEU A 389 6.37 -29.85 -5.56
N GLY A 390 7.51 -29.96 -6.24
CA GLY A 390 8.10 -31.25 -6.61
C GLY A 390 8.47 -32.08 -5.37
N ASP A 391 8.51 -33.41 -5.53
CA ASP A 391 8.74 -34.35 -4.42
C ASP A 391 10.05 -34.07 -3.67
N GLU A 392 11.11 -33.74 -4.41
CA GLU A 392 12.42 -33.35 -3.86
C GLU A 392 12.29 -32.10 -2.97
N VAL A 393 11.72 -31.02 -3.50
CA VAL A 393 11.51 -29.76 -2.76
C VAL A 393 10.69 -30.00 -1.49
N ARG A 394 9.61 -30.80 -1.58
CA ARG A 394 8.78 -31.15 -0.41
C ARG A 394 9.58 -31.88 0.67
N ASN A 395 10.41 -32.84 0.27
CA ASN A 395 11.24 -33.60 1.20
C ASN A 395 12.29 -32.69 1.88
N LEU A 396 12.87 -31.75 1.14
CA LEU A 396 13.90 -30.85 1.67
C LEU A 396 13.37 -29.82 2.68
N VAL A 397 12.11 -29.41 2.56
CA VAL A 397 11.46 -28.45 3.48
C VAL A 397 10.64 -29.11 4.59
N GLY A 398 10.33 -30.41 4.47
CA GLY A 398 9.51 -31.15 5.43
C GLY A 398 10.02 -31.05 6.87
N GLY A 399 9.16 -30.58 7.78
CA GLY A 399 9.46 -30.49 9.21
C GLY A 399 10.47 -29.40 9.63
N ARG A 400 11.06 -28.67 8.67
CA ARG A 400 12.07 -27.62 8.91
C ARG A 400 11.42 -26.25 9.06
N SER A 401 12.10 -25.30 9.71
CA SER A 401 11.70 -23.89 9.66
C SER A 401 11.97 -23.31 8.25
N VAL A 402 10.99 -22.61 7.68
CA VAL A 402 11.02 -22.14 6.28
C VAL A 402 10.64 -20.67 6.20
N ASP A 403 11.34 -19.90 5.36
CA ASP A 403 10.80 -18.67 4.78
C ASP A 403 10.72 -18.78 3.25
N VAL A 404 9.88 -17.95 2.62
CA VAL A 404 9.67 -17.97 1.16
C VAL A 404 10.05 -16.62 0.56
N LEU A 405 11.09 -16.61 -0.26
CA LEU A 405 11.63 -15.42 -0.92
C LEU A 405 10.96 -15.23 -2.28
N THR A 406 9.72 -14.75 -2.26
CA THR A 406 8.87 -14.59 -3.46
C THR A 406 7.74 -13.58 -3.20
N LEU A 407 6.84 -13.43 -4.16
CA LEU A 407 5.56 -12.72 -4.04
C LEU A 407 4.46 -13.63 -3.45
N GLU A 408 4.61 -14.95 -3.57
CA GLU A 408 3.68 -16.02 -3.19
C GLU A 408 3.77 -16.54 -1.73
N VAL A 409 3.51 -15.68 -0.73
CA VAL A 409 3.42 -16.09 0.69
C VAL A 409 2.31 -17.13 0.93
N SER A 410 1.31 -17.20 0.04
CA SER A 410 0.24 -18.22 0.06
C SER A 410 0.76 -19.67 0.07
N LEU A 411 1.99 -19.91 -0.42
CA LEU A 411 2.66 -21.22 -0.39
C LEU A 411 2.78 -21.81 1.03
N ILE A 412 2.96 -20.94 2.04
CA ILE A 412 3.03 -21.35 3.44
C ILE A 412 1.74 -22.06 3.87
N GLU A 413 0.57 -21.50 3.53
CA GLU A 413 -0.71 -22.12 3.86
C GLU A 413 -0.94 -23.36 2.99
N ALA A 414 -0.65 -23.28 1.68
CA ALA A 414 -0.82 -24.37 0.74
C ALA A 414 -0.18 -25.68 1.24
N TRP A 415 1.09 -25.61 1.68
CA TRP A 415 1.86 -26.77 2.11
C TRP A 415 1.99 -26.93 3.63
N GLY A 416 1.34 -26.05 4.42
CA GLY A 416 1.38 -26.13 5.88
C GLY A 416 2.79 -25.98 6.46
N LEU A 417 3.62 -25.14 5.85
CA LEU A 417 5.04 -25.01 6.19
C LEU A 417 5.24 -24.35 7.57
N ARG A 418 6.31 -24.72 8.28
CA ARG A 418 6.72 -24.09 9.56
C ARG A 418 7.37 -22.73 9.29
N TRP A 419 6.54 -21.77 8.98
CA TRP A 419 6.92 -20.42 8.61
C TRP A 419 7.69 -19.69 9.71
N THR A 420 8.87 -19.20 9.35
CA THR A 420 9.72 -18.32 10.15
C THR A 420 10.03 -17.09 9.28
N PRO A 421 9.11 -16.11 9.21
CA PRO A 421 9.24 -15.00 8.27
C PRO A 421 10.40 -14.08 8.60
N ARG A 422 11.05 -13.57 7.55
CA ARG A 422 11.88 -12.37 7.64
C ARG A 422 11.08 -11.13 8.03
N LYS A 423 11.79 -10.00 8.19
CA LYS A 423 11.19 -8.77 8.71
C LYS A 423 10.30 -8.08 7.70
N VAL A 424 10.59 -8.11 6.41
CA VAL A 424 9.72 -7.55 5.37
C VAL A 424 8.90 -8.66 4.71
N LEU A 425 7.58 -8.55 4.76
CA LEU A 425 6.67 -9.66 4.41
C LEU A 425 6.85 -10.20 2.97
N GLN A 426 6.94 -9.32 1.96
CA GLN A 426 7.11 -9.71 0.54
C GLN A 426 8.41 -9.11 -0.01
N SER A 427 9.15 -9.89 -0.82
CA SER A 427 10.52 -9.53 -1.27
C SER A 427 10.58 -8.16 -1.94
N TYR A 428 9.58 -7.84 -2.77
CA TYR A 428 9.56 -6.61 -3.55
C TYR A 428 9.45 -5.34 -2.70
N ALA A 429 9.04 -5.47 -1.43
CA ALA A 429 8.76 -4.37 -0.52
C ALA A 429 9.99 -3.91 0.28
N ALA A 430 11.12 -4.62 0.21
CA ALA A 430 12.38 -4.26 0.89
C ALA A 430 13.17 -3.14 0.16
N TYR A 431 12.46 -2.16 -0.39
CA TYR A 431 12.99 -1.19 -1.37
C TYR A 431 13.73 0.02 -0.77
N THR A 432 14.03 0.02 0.53
CA THR A 432 14.92 1.02 1.15
C THR A 432 16.11 0.31 1.77
N SER A 433 17.24 1.03 1.91
CA SER A 433 18.44 0.45 2.54
C SER A 433 18.17 0.01 3.99
N HIS A 434 17.24 0.67 4.69
CA HIS A 434 16.83 0.28 6.04
C HIS A 434 16.06 -1.04 6.03
N LEU A 435 15.08 -1.19 5.13
CA LEU A 435 14.26 -2.40 5.03
C LEU A 435 15.08 -3.61 4.58
N ASP A 436 15.96 -3.44 3.59
CA ASP A 436 16.91 -4.47 3.15
C ASP A 436 17.87 -4.87 4.28
N ALA A 437 18.36 -3.91 5.08
CA ALA A 437 19.22 -4.22 6.22
C ALA A 437 18.50 -4.99 7.34
N LEU A 438 17.20 -4.77 7.55
CA LEU A 438 16.41 -5.52 8.53
C LEU A 438 16.31 -7.01 8.16
N ASP A 439 16.12 -7.31 6.88
CA ASP A 439 16.09 -8.69 6.38
C ASP A 439 17.49 -9.30 6.38
N ALA A 440 18.53 -8.57 5.97
CA ALA A 440 19.92 -9.03 6.04
C ALA A 440 20.35 -9.40 7.48
N ALA A 441 20.02 -8.57 8.47
CA ALA A 441 20.29 -8.85 9.89
C ALA A 441 19.50 -10.06 10.41
N PHE A 442 18.33 -10.34 9.84
CA PHE A 442 17.56 -11.53 10.18
C PHE A 442 18.22 -12.81 9.67
N PHE A 443 18.70 -12.84 8.42
CA PHE A 443 19.33 -14.03 7.83
C PHE A 443 20.72 -14.35 8.36
N SER A 444 21.43 -13.36 8.90
CA SER A 444 22.70 -13.55 9.60
C SER A 444 22.53 -13.87 11.10
N GLY A 445 21.30 -13.77 11.62
CA GLY A 445 20.99 -13.94 13.03
C GLY A 445 20.65 -15.39 13.43
N PRO A 446 20.59 -15.68 14.74
CA PRO A 446 20.32 -17.03 15.26
C PRO A 446 18.89 -17.53 15.02
N SER A 447 17.97 -16.65 14.62
CA SER A 447 16.58 -17.00 14.32
C SER A 447 16.31 -17.18 12.83
N ALA A 448 17.37 -17.22 12.01
CA ALA A 448 17.26 -17.46 10.58
C ALA A 448 16.62 -18.84 10.31
N PRO A 449 15.74 -18.97 9.29
CA PRO A 449 15.09 -20.24 8.97
C PRO A 449 16.09 -21.28 8.47
N GLU A 450 15.87 -22.55 8.79
CA GLU A 450 16.69 -23.66 8.32
C GLU A 450 16.66 -23.83 6.79
N ARG A 451 15.56 -23.40 6.16
CA ARG A 451 15.32 -23.51 4.72
C ARG A 451 14.76 -22.22 4.13
N LEU A 452 15.17 -21.92 2.91
CA LEU A 452 14.55 -20.88 2.08
C LEU A 452 13.98 -21.53 0.83
N LEU A 453 12.74 -21.20 0.50
CA LEU A 453 12.16 -21.46 -0.80
C LEU A 453 12.23 -20.20 -1.63
N VAL A 454 12.89 -20.30 -2.78
CA VAL A 454 13.22 -19.14 -3.60
C VAL A 454 12.60 -19.28 -4.99
N ASP A 455 11.94 -18.22 -5.42
CA ASP A 455 11.45 -18.02 -6.78
C ASP A 455 11.80 -16.58 -7.17
N LEU A 456 12.58 -16.40 -8.24
CA LEU A 456 13.14 -15.11 -8.65
C LEU A 456 12.11 -14.20 -9.36
N GLN A 457 10.86 -14.23 -8.91
CA GLN A 457 9.82 -13.33 -9.36
C GLN A 457 9.99 -11.93 -8.77
N GLY A 458 10.44 -11.00 -9.61
CA GLY A 458 10.45 -9.57 -9.32
C GLY A 458 9.12 -8.87 -9.65
N LEU A 459 9.03 -7.58 -9.30
CA LEU A 459 7.87 -6.72 -9.61
C LEU A 459 8.30 -5.55 -10.50
N ASP A 460 7.49 -5.21 -11.50
CA ASP A 460 7.71 -4.07 -12.40
C ASP A 460 9.08 -4.11 -13.11
N THR A 461 9.44 -5.29 -13.65
CA THR A 461 10.73 -5.61 -14.29
C THR A 461 11.98 -5.43 -13.42
N ARG A 462 11.82 -5.25 -12.11
CA ARG A 462 12.93 -5.30 -11.15
C ARG A 462 13.44 -6.73 -11.00
N HIS A 463 14.72 -6.87 -10.69
CA HIS A 463 15.33 -8.17 -10.44
C HIS A 463 15.51 -8.37 -8.92
N PRO A 464 15.12 -9.52 -8.33
CA PRO A 464 15.20 -9.71 -6.87
C PRO A 464 16.59 -9.47 -6.27
N LEU A 465 17.65 -9.88 -6.97
CA LEU A 465 19.05 -9.63 -6.56
C LEU A 465 19.40 -8.14 -6.43
N MET A 466 18.70 -7.27 -7.17
CA MET A 466 18.87 -5.81 -7.14
C MET A 466 17.92 -5.13 -6.15
N ASP A 467 16.77 -5.76 -5.86
CA ASP A 467 15.76 -5.21 -4.96
C ASP A 467 16.24 -5.22 -3.50
N ALA A 468 16.89 -6.31 -3.05
CA ALA A 468 17.34 -6.50 -1.67
C ALA A 468 18.80 -7.01 -1.60
N PRO A 469 19.77 -6.22 -2.08
CA PRO A 469 21.15 -6.67 -2.27
C PRO A 469 21.88 -7.03 -0.98
N ALA A 470 21.66 -6.31 0.13
CA ALA A 470 22.26 -6.69 1.41
C ALA A 470 21.70 -8.03 1.91
N THR A 471 20.39 -8.23 1.77
CA THR A 471 19.70 -9.48 2.09
C THR A 471 20.30 -10.64 1.30
N TRP A 472 20.47 -10.47 -0.01
CA TRP A 472 21.06 -11.50 -0.86
C TRP A 472 22.51 -11.81 -0.49
N ARG A 473 23.33 -10.81 -0.19
CA ARG A 473 24.71 -11.05 0.26
C ARG A 473 24.77 -11.90 1.53
N GLU A 474 23.88 -11.68 2.49
CA GLU A 474 23.79 -12.52 3.70
C GLU A 474 23.26 -13.93 3.38
N ILE A 475 22.27 -14.06 2.49
CA ILE A 475 21.80 -15.38 2.03
C ILE A 475 22.95 -16.16 1.36
N LEU A 476 23.70 -15.52 0.46
CA LEU A 476 24.82 -16.11 -0.26
C LEU A 476 25.97 -16.54 0.66
N ARG A 477 26.07 -15.90 1.83
CA ARG A 477 27.06 -16.22 2.87
C ARG A 477 26.57 -17.33 3.81
N HIS A 478 25.30 -17.32 4.19
CA HIS A 478 24.74 -18.18 5.24
C HIS A 478 23.96 -19.39 4.71
N TYR A 479 23.71 -19.48 3.41
CA TYR A 479 22.96 -20.59 2.82
C TYR A 479 23.70 -21.24 1.64
N ARG A 480 23.31 -22.48 1.32
CA ARG A 480 23.77 -23.24 0.16
C ARG A 480 22.58 -23.91 -0.55
N PRO A 481 22.64 -24.12 -1.88
CA PRO A 481 21.66 -24.94 -2.60
C PRO A 481 21.62 -26.36 -2.03
N LEU A 482 20.42 -26.91 -1.90
CA LEU A 482 20.20 -28.31 -1.51
C LEU A 482 19.53 -29.13 -2.61
N GLY A 483 18.71 -28.48 -3.44
CA GLY A 483 17.91 -29.11 -4.48
C GLY A 483 16.91 -28.12 -5.06
N GLN A 484 16.24 -28.49 -6.14
CA GLN A 484 15.32 -27.61 -6.85
C GLN A 484 14.22 -28.39 -7.58
N ASP A 485 13.18 -27.68 -8.02
CA ASP A 485 12.29 -28.13 -9.08
C ASP A 485 12.27 -27.13 -10.23
N SER A 486 11.27 -27.21 -11.12
CA SER A 486 11.16 -26.31 -12.27
C SER A 486 10.93 -24.84 -11.91
N ARG A 487 10.54 -24.52 -10.67
CA ARG A 487 10.23 -23.16 -10.21
C ARG A 487 10.99 -22.77 -8.95
N TRP A 488 11.22 -23.69 -8.03
CA TRP A 488 11.69 -23.41 -6.69
C TRP A 488 13.11 -23.91 -6.48
N LEU A 489 13.97 -23.04 -5.98
CA LEU A 489 15.26 -23.41 -5.40
C LEU A 489 15.12 -23.55 -3.88
N VAL A 490 15.61 -24.66 -3.33
CA VAL A 490 15.73 -24.84 -1.88
C VAL A 490 17.15 -24.49 -1.44
N LEU A 491 17.25 -23.49 -0.56
CA LEU A 491 18.50 -23.18 0.11
C LEU A 491 18.45 -23.70 1.55
N GLY A 492 19.57 -24.26 2.02
CA GLY A 492 19.74 -24.72 3.40
C GLY A 492 20.75 -23.86 4.14
N LEU A 493 20.45 -23.55 5.41
CA LEU A 493 21.36 -22.85 6.30
C LEU A 493 22.68 -23.63 6.41
N ARG A 494 23.80 -22.92 6.35
CA ARG A 494 25.16 -23.50 6.41
C ARG A 494 25.87 -23.06 7.68
N GLU A 495 26.56 -24.00 8.30
CA GLU A 495 27.41 -23.76 9.47
C GLU A 495 28.78 -24.44 9.25
N PRO A 496 29.90 -23.69 9.32
CA PRO A 496 30.00 -22.24 9.51
C PRO A 496 29.59 -21.44 8.24
N PRO A 497 29.29 -20.13 8.36
CA PRO A 497 29.04 -19.26 7.22
C PRO A 497 30.23 -19.23 6.25
N GLY A 498 29.95 -19.03 4.97
CA GLY A 498 30.98 -18.83 3.96
C GLY A 498 31.78 -17.55 4.17
N SER A 499 32.96 -17.49 3.56
CA SER A 499 33.75 -16.25 3.50
C SER A 499 33.73 -15.69 2.09
N VAL A 500 33.81 -14.36 2.01
CA VAL A 500 33.73 -13.62 0.75
C VAL A 500 34.95 -12.71 0.68
N LEU A 501 35.71 -12.82 -0.41
CA LEU A 501 36.77 -11.89 -0.74
C LEU A 501 36.25 -10.89 -1.75
N GLU A 502 36.18 -9.63 -1.36
CA GLU A 502 35.74 -8.53 -2.21
C GLU A 502 36.95 -7.68 -2.62
N ILE A 503 37.19 -7.59 -3.93
CA ILE A 503 38.32 -6.86 -4.53
C ILE A 503 37.75 -5.69 -5.35
N PRO A 504 38.01 -4.43 -4.96
CA PRO A 504 37.57 -3.28 -5.75
C PRO A 504 38.32 -3.22 -7.08
N LEU A 505 37.58 -3.13 -8.19
CA LEU A 505 38.15 -3.10 -9.54
C LEU A 505 38.25 -1.68 -10.09
N ARG A 506 37.14 -0.94 -10.05
CA ARG A 506 37.08 0.42 -10.61
C ARG A 506 35.90 1.20 -10.04
N ARG A 507 36.10 2.49 -9.80
CA ARG A 507 35.03 3.44 -9.48
C ARG A 507 35.07 4.59 -10.47
N LEU A 508 33.92 4.97 -11.01
CA LEU A 508 33.82 6.09 -11.95
C LEU A 508 32.48 6.81 -11.84
N ARG A 509 32.41 7.99 -12.47
CA ARG A 509 31.17 8.69 -12.77
C ARG A 509 30.94 8.66 -14.27
N ALA A 510 29.69 8.52 -14.67
CA ALA A 510 29.31 8.53 -16.07
C ALA A 510 27.96 9.22 -16.25
N PRO A 511 27.72 9.85 -17.41
CA PRO A 511 26.39 10.32 -17.76
C PRO A 511 25.43 9.13 -17.91
N LEU A 512 24.16 9.35 -17.58
CA LEU A 512 23.08 8.41 -17.90
C LEU A 512 22.94 8.28 -19.44
N ASN A 513 22.30 7.20 -19.89
CA ASN A 513 22.09 6.85 -21.30
C ASN A 513 23.38 6.60 -22.11
N HIS A 514 24.54 6.46 -21.45
CA HIS A 514 25.81 6.14 -22.10
C HIS A 514 26.34 4.78 -21.64
N PRO A 515 26.96 4.00 -22.55
CA PRO A 515 27.62 2.74 -22.18
C PRO A 515 28.76 2.95 -21.19
N ILE A 516 28.80 2.12 -20.16
CA ILE A 516 29.85 2.04 -19.16
C ILE A 516 30.56 0.70 -19.35
N PRO A 517 31.85 0.67 -19.74
CA PRO A 517 32.56 -0.58 -19.92
C PRO A 517 32.69 -1.31 -18.59
N VAL A 518 32.57 -2.63 -18.58
CA VAL A 518 32.76 -3.44 -17.37
C VAL A 518 34.22 -3.89 -17.28
N PRO A 519 34.89 -3.76 -16.12
CA PRO A 519 36.25 -4.27 -15.95
C PRO A 519 36.31 -5.80 -16.14
N ARG A 520 37.43 -6.30 -16.71
CA ARG A 520 37.63 -7.75 -16.85
C ARG A 520 37.83 -8.40 -15.47
N LEU A 521 37.09 -9.47 -15.22
CA LEU A 521 37.23 -10.32 -14.04
C LEU A 521 38.38 -11.32 -14.20
N MET A 522 39.14 -11.54 -13.13
CA MET A 522 40.12 -12.63 -13.05
C MET A 522 39.43 -13.92 -12.59
N ALA A 523 38.69 -13.87 -11.48
CA ALA A 523 37.95 -14.98 -10.89
C ALA A 523 36.60 -14.51 -10.31
N GLY A 524 35.78 -15.45 -9.82
CA GLY A 524 34.51 -15.14 -9.14
C GLY A 524 33.47 -14.45 -10.04
N HIS A 525 32.67 -13.58 -9.44
CA HIS A 525 31.61 -12.82 -10.13
C HIS A 525 31.76 -11.31 -9.96
N LEU A 526 31.09 -10.55 -10.83
CA LEU A 526 31.03 -9.09 -10.75
C LEU A 526 29.93 -8.66 -9.77
N GLU A 527 30.27 -7.81 -8.81
CA GLU A 527 29.29 -6.99 -8.08
C GLU A 527 29.41 -5.52 -8.47
N MET A 528 28.27 -4.84 -8.49
CA MET A 528 28.18 -3.43 -8.81
C MET A 528 27.43 -2.68 -7.70
N GLN A 529 28.01 -1.58 -7.24
CA GLN A 529 27.34 -0.58 -6.43
C GLN A 529 27.00 0.63 -7.30
N VAL A 530 25.79 1.16 -7.14
CA VAL A 530 25.30 2.30 -7.90
C VAL A 530 24.80 3.40 -6.96
N ILE A 531 25.31 4.60 -7.15
CA ILE A 531 24.86 5.80 -6.44
C ILE A 531 24.14 6.70 -7.45
N LEU A 532 22.81 6.67 -7.41
CA LEU A 532 21.93 7.57 -8.15
C LEU A 532 21.48 8.70 -7.22
N LYS A 533 21.81 9.94 -7.57
CA LYS A 533 21.40 11.14 -6.82
C LYS A 533 20.45 11.96 -7.69
N PRO A 534 19.27 12.34 -7.18
CA PRO A 534 18.41 13.25 -7.90
C PRO A 534 19.05 14.64 -7.95
N SER A 535 18.98 15.29 -9.11
CA SER A 535 19.39 16.68 -9.27
C SER A 535 18.50 17.60 -8.43
N LEU A 536 18.86 18.89 -8.29
CA LEU A 536 17.99 19.85 -7.61
C LEU A 536 16.60 19.92 -8.26
N LEU A 537 16.56 19.94 -9.60
CA LEU A 537 15.32 19.91 -10.37
C LEU A 537 14.54 18.61 -10.14
N GLY A 538 15.23 17.46 -10.11
CA GLY A 538 14.62 16.17 -9.81
C GLY A 538 14.00 16.12 -8.41
N LYS A 539 14.69 16.65 -7.40
CA LYS A 539 14.17 16.74 -6.02
C LYS A 539 12.91 17.60 -5.95
N LEU A 540 12.88 18.73 -6.65
CA LEU A 540 11.71 19.61 -6.71
C LEU A 540 10.54 18.95 -7.46
N ALA A 541 10.81 18.29 -8.58
CA ALA A 541 9.79 17.58 -9.37
C ALA A 541 9.19 16.37 -8.63
N ALA A 542 9.98 15.74 -7.74
CA ALA A 542 9.53 14.59 -6.95
C ALA A 542 8.56 14.95 -5.81
N LEU A 543 8.51 16.23 -5.37
CA LEU A 543 7.63 16.67 -4.29
C LEU A 543 6.14 16.47 -4.62
N PRO A 544 5.61 16.98 -5.75
CA PRO A 544 4.21 16.79 -6.12
C PRO A 544 3.92 15.42 -6.75
N TRP A 545 4.95 14.73 -7.26
CA TRP A 545 4.80 13.54 -8.08
C TRP A 545 5.67 12.40 -7.55
N THR A 546 6.70 12.01 -8.30
CA THR A 546 7.67 10.98 -7.97
C THR A 546 8.97 11.20 -8.78
N LEU A 547 10.07 10.57 -8.38
CA LEU A 547 11.34 10.63 -9.13
C LEU A 547 11.28 9.76 -10.39
N PRO A 548 11.65 10.25 -11.58
CA PRO A 548 11.63 9.44 -12.80
C PRO A 548 12.43 8.14 -12.69
N GLU A 549 11.94 7.06 -13.28
CA GLU A 549 12.62 5.77 -13.19
C GLU A 549 13.96 5.75 -13.94
N VAL A 550 14.88 4.94 -13.42
CA VAL A 550 16.12 4.56 -14.11
C VAL A 550 16.07 3.04 -14.31
N ARG A 551 16.53 2.58 -15.47
CA ARG A 551 16.64 1.15 -15.77
C ARG A 551 18.08 0.79 -16.13
N LEU A 552 18.52 -0.39 -15.70
CA LEU A 552 19.79 -0.98 -16.05
C LEU A 552 19.61 -1.87 -17.29
N GLY A 553 20.40 -1.62 -18.32
CA GLY A 553 20.55 -2.48 -19.49
C GLY A 553 21.94 -3.10 -19.51
N LEU A 554 22.02 -4.38 -19.86
CA LEU A 554 23.27 -5.07 -20.14
C LEU A 554 23.52 -5.05 -21.64
N ILE A 555 24.75 -4.69 -22.05
CA ILE A 555 25.19 -4.80 -23.44
C ILE A 555 25.86 -6.17 -23.58
N SER A 556 25.01 -7.10 -23.97
CA SER A 556 25.25 -8.54 -23.96
C SER A 556 25.18 -9.10 -25.39
N PRO A 557 25.80 -10.26 -25.67
CA PRO A 557 25.64 -10.95 -26.96
C PRO A 557 24.18 -11.27 -27.28
N THR A 558 23.39 -11.60 -26.25
CA THR A 558 21.95 -11.82 -26.35
C THR A 558 21.18 -10.63 -25.79
N PRO A 559 20.15 -10.11 -26.47
CA PRO A 559 19.36 -8.99 -25.95
C PRO A 559 18.70 -9.34 -24.62
N GLN A 560 18.99 -8.53 -23.59
CA GLN A 560 18.39 -8.65 -22.26
C GLN A 560 17.38 -7.52 -22.02
N PRO A 561 16.26 -7.79 -21.32
CA PRO A 561 15.30 -6.75 -20.98
C PRO A 561 15.90 -5.73 -20.00
N LEU A 562 15.54 -4.46 -20.16
CA LEU A 562 15.91 -3.41 -19.21
C LEU A 562 15.28 -3.69 -17.83
N ARG A 563 16.11 -3.77 -16.79
CA ARG A 563 15.69 -4.00 -15.42
C ARG A 563 15.58 -2.69 -14.65
N ARG A 564 14.45 -2.45 -14.00
CA ARG A 564 14.30 -1.24 -13.18
C ARG A 564 15.20 -1.31 -11.94
N ILE A 565 15.86 -0.21 -11.60
CA ILE A 565 16.74 -0.09 -10.42
C ILE A 565 16.15 0.86 -9.38
N ILE A 566 16.30 0.55 -8.10
CA ILE A 566 15.92 1.44 -6.99
C ILE A 566 17.17 2.10 -6.44
N ALA A 567 17.22 3.43 -6.53
CA ALA A 567 18.37 4.23 -6.09
C ALA A 567 18.74 4.02 -4.60
N ALA A 568 17.77 3.69 -3.75
CA ALA A 568 18.00 3.48 -2.33
C ALA A 568 18.77 2.17 -2.04
N THR A 569 18.37 1.05 -2.64
CA THR A 569 18.97 -0.26 -2.37
C THR A 569 20.24 -0.49 -3.17
N ALA A 570 20.32 0.05 -4.40
CA ALA A 570 21.50 -0.05 -5.27
C ALA A 570 22.79 0.55 -4.69
N ARG A 571 22.70 1.30 -3.58
CA ARG A 571 23.85 1.76 -2.78
C ARG A 571 24.60 0.61 -2.10
N ARG A 572 24.08 -0.61 -2.10
CA ARG A 572 24.79 -1.82 -1.70
C ARG A 572 25.20 -2.59 -2.96
N PRO A 573 26.42 -3.16 -3.00
CA PRO A 573 26.83 -3.97 -4.13
C PRO A 573 25.89 -5.15 -4.36
N PHE A 574 25.59 -5.43 -5.62
CA PHE A 574 24.77 -6.58 -6.04
C PHE A 574 25.40 -7.28 -7.24
N PRO A 575 25.18 -8.61 -7.39
CA PRO A 575 25.73 -9.36 -8.51
C PRO A 575 25.16 -8.88 -9.84
N VAL A 576 26.02 -8.76 -10.85
CA VAL A 576 25.65 -8.45 -12.24
C VAL A 576 26.15 -9.60 -13.11
N ILE A 577 25.21 -10.39 -13.63
CA ILE A 577 25.48 -11.63 -14.35
C ILE A 577 24.81 -11.52 -15.73
N ASP A 578 25.49 -12.02 -16.76
CA ASP A 578 25.02 -11.98 -18.14
C ASP A 578 24.84 -13.40 -18.72
N PRO A 579 23.61 -13.90 -18.92
CA PRO A 579 22.32 -13.24 -18.68
C PRO A 579 21.95 -13.15 -17.19
N TRP A 580 20.91 -12.38 -16.87
CA TRP A 580 20.36 -12.34 -15.51
C TRP A 580 19.82 -13.72 -15.10
N PRO A 581 20.03 -14.18 -13.86
CA PRO A 581 19.45 -15.43 -13.39
C PRO A 581 17.93 -15.37 -13.37
N GLU A 582 17.25 -16.21 -14.14
CA GLU A 582 15.78 -16.26 -14.15
C GLU A 582 15.25 -17.59 -13.60
N LEU A 583 16.03 -18.67 -13.77
CA LEU A 583 15.66 -20.01 -13.35
C LEU A 583 16.34 -20.42 -12.04
N PRO A 584 15.79 -21.41 -11.31
CA PRO A 584 16.43 -21.98 -10.12
C PRO A 584 17.88 -22.43 -10.36
N GLU A 585 18.16 -23.01 -11.53
CA GLU A 585 19.50 -23.46 -11.92
C GLU A 585 20.49 -22.31 -12.10
N ASP A 586 20.08 -21.20 -12.71
CA ASP A 586 20.92 -20.02 -12.87
C ASP A 586 21.26 -19.42 -11.50
N LEU A 587 20.28 -19.41 -10.59
CA LEU A 587 20.49 -18.94 -9.23
C LEU A 587 21.40 -19.89 -8.46
N ALA A 588 21.23 -21.20 -8.60
CA ALA A 588 22.09 -22.20 -7.96
C ALA A 588 23.56 -22.01 -8.40
N ALA A 589 23.80 -21.72 -9.69
CA ALA A 589 25.13 -21.43 -10.21
C ALA A 589 25.79 -20.22 -9.54
N LEU A 590 25.02 -19.24 -9.06
CA LEU A 590 25.54 -18.12 -8.26
C LEU A 590 26.06 -18.55 -6.87
N PHE A 591 25.69 -19.73 -6.38
CA PHE A 591 26.23 -20.30 -5.14
C PHE A 591 27.43 -21.23 -5.37
N GLU A 592 27.66 -21.67 -6.59
CA GLU A 592 28.82 -22.47 -6.96
C GLU A 592 29.99 -21.51 -7.22
N ASP A 593 31.16 -21.75 -6.61
CA ASP A 593 32.37 -20.93 -6.73
C ASP A 593 33.00 -21.02 -8.13
N ARG A 594 32.24 -20.57 -9.13
CA ARG A 594 32.56 -20.58 -10.55
C ARG A 594 32.65 -19.16 -11.07
N LYS A 595 33.52 -18.96 -12.06
CA LYS A 595 33.59 -17.68 -12.77
C LYS A 595 32.28 -17.47 -13.53
N LEU A 596 31.47 -16.51 -13.09
CA LEU A 596 30.21 -16.19 -13.74
C LEU A 596 30.43 -15.22 -14.92
N PRO A 597 29.62 -15.31 -15.98
CA PRO A 597 29.70 -14.40 -17.10
C PRO A 597 29.32 -12.98 -16.67
N ALA A 598 30.08 -12.01 -17.17
CA ALA A 598 29.84 -10.59 -16.96
C ALA A 598 29.63 -9.90 -18.31
N PRO A 599 28.75 -8.89 -18.39
CA PRO A 599 28.48 -8.19 -19.63
C PRO A 599 29.69 -7.35 -20.05
N SER A 600 29.82 -7.06 -21.35
CA SER A 600 30.94 -6.24 -21.87
C SER A 600 30.87 -4.79 -21.39
N SER A 601 29.65 -4.27 -21.32
CA SER A 601 29.31 -2.93 -20.86
C SER A 601 27.87 -2.91 -20.37
N LEU A 602 27.51 -1.87 -19.65
CA LEU A 602 26.17 -1.65 -19.13
C LEU A 602 25.72 -0.21 -19.36
N VAL A 603 24.42 0.04 -19.32
CA VAL A 603 23.86 1.39 -19.51
C VAL A 603 22.74 1.65 -18.51
N PHE A 604 22.71 2.85 -17.94
CA PHE A 604 21.60 3.32 -17.11
C PHE A 604 20.67 4.19 -17.95
N VAL A 605 19.53 3.66 -18.33
CA VAL A 605 18.56 4.26 -19.25
C VAL A 605 17.49 5.03 -18.48
N THR A 606 17.25 6.28 -18.87
CA THR A 606 16.09 7.07 -18.45
C THR A 606 15.72 8.11 -19.49
N TRP A 607 14.41 8.38 -19.62
CA TRP A 607 13.89 9.45 -20.47
C TRP A 607 14.07 10.84 -19.85
N ASP A 608 14.23 10.90 -18.53
CA ASP A 608 14.21 12.13 -17.74
C ASP A 608 15.59 12.36 -17.08
N ALA A 609 16.66 12.35 -17.89
CA ALA A 609 18.04 12.47 -17.40
C ALA A 609 18.29 13.76 -16.60
N TRP A 610 17.55 14.83 -16.91
CA TRP A 610 17.57 16.11 -16.18
C TRP A 610 17.24 15.98 -14.68
N ALA A 611 16.51 14.93 -14.29
CA ALA A 611 16.12 14.69 -12.91
C ALA A 611 17.23 14.06 -12.05
N TRP A 612 18.35 13.69 -12.67
CA TRP A 612 19.43 12.95 -12.04
C TRP A 612 20.78 13.65 -12.25
N GLU A 613 21.66 13.53 -11.26
CA GLU A 613 23.10 13.80 -11.45
C GLU A 613 23.74 12.66 -12.24
N GLU A 614 25.02 12.81 -12.62
CA GLU A 614 25.80 11.69 -13.17
C GLU A 614 25.76 10.47 -12.24
N VAL A 615 25.65 9.28 -12.83
CA VAL A 615 25.63 8.04 -12.06
C VAL A 615 27.04 7.71 -11.62
N GLU A 616 27.19 7.40 -10.34
CA GLU A 616 28.45 6.93 -9.79
C GLU A 616 28.38 5.41 -9.59
N VAL A 617 29.36 4.70 -10.16
CA VAL A 617 29.39 3.23 -10.21
C VAL A 617 30.71 2.74 -9.63
N ALA A 618 30.65 1.75 -8.74
CA ALA A 618 31.81 1.00 -8.27
C ALA A 618 31.65 -0.49 -8.60
N PHE A 619 32.69 -1.06 -9.19
CA PHE A 619 32.78 -2.46 -9.57
C PHE A 619 33.68 -3.23 -8.61
N PHE A 620 33.26 -4.42 -8.25
CA PHE A 620 33.96 -5.33 -7.36
C PHE A 620 34.05 -6.71 -8.01
N GLN A 621 35.20 -7.36 -7.90
CA GLN A 621 35.32 -8.80 -8.10
C GLN A 621 35.06 -9.46 -6.76
N VAL A 622 34.14 -10.42 -6.75
CA VAL A 622 33.76 -11.13 -5.53
C VAL A 622 34.04 -12.61 -5.72
N GLU A 623 34.88 -13.14 -4.86
CA GLU A 623 35.23 -14.56 -4.81
C GLU A 623 34.65 -15.17 -3.55
N ARG A 624 34.03 -16.34 -3.66
CA ARG A 624 33.53 -17.06 -2.50
C ARG A 624 34.55 -18.08 -2.08
N ARG A 625 34.66 -18.28 -0.79
CA ARG A 625 35.47 -19.35 -0.22
C ARG A 625 34.59 -20.13 0.71
N ASP A 626 34.32 -21.36 0.31
CA ASP A 626 33.71 -22.31 1.20
C ASP A 626 34.58 -22.48 2.45
N PRO A 627 33.96 -22.62 3.63
CA PRO A 627 34.72 -22.92 4.82
C PRO A 627 35.48 -24.24 4.60
N PRO A 628 36.69 -24.37 5.16
CA PRO A 628 37.42 -25.62 5.09
C PRO A 628 36.52 -26.77 5.57
N LYS A 629 36.47 -27.88 4.81
CA LYS A 629 35.76 -29.07 5.26
C LYS A 629 36.30 -29.44 6.64
N SER A 630 35.44 -29.52 7.65
CA SER A 630 35.84 -30.04 8.97
C SER A 630 36.53 -31.40 8.74
N PRO A 631 37.68 -31.67 9.36
CA PRO A 631 38.26 -33.01 9.29
C PRO A 631 37.19 -34.01 9.78
N PRO A 632 37.10 -35.21 9.18
CA PRO A 632 36.19 -36.24 9.67
C PRO A 632 36.43 -36.42 11.16
N LEU A 633 35.34 -36.46 11.95
CA LEU A 633 35.41 -36.86 13.34
C LEU A 633 36.16 -38.20 13.39
N PRO A 634 37.16 -38.37 14.27
CA PRO A 634 37.83 -39.65 14.42
C PRO A 634 36.77 -40.70 14.76
N GLU A 635 36.72 -41.77 13.98
CA GLU A 635 35.92 -42.95 14.29
C GLU A 635 36.39 -43.49 15.65
N ASN A 636 35.54 -43.38 16.67
CA ASN A 636 35.67 -44.06 17.95
C ASN A 636 34.40 -44.87 18.19
#